data_AF-A0AAE2CV76-F1
#
_entry.id   AF-A0AAE2CV76-F1
#
_cell.length_a   1.000
_cell.length_b   1.000
_cell.length_c   1.000
_cell.angle_alpha   90.00
_cell.angle_beta   90.00
_cell.angle_gamma   90.00
#
_symmetry.space_group_name_H-M   'P 1'
#
loop_
_entity.id
_entity.type
_entity.pdbx_description
1 polymer ?
#
loop_
_entity_poly.entity_id
_entity_poly.type
_entity_poly.pdbx_seq_one_letter_code
_entity_poly.pdbx_strand_id
1 'polypeptide(L)'
;MAVMILNSSSICSCNHGHISFTNDSSKPCVSSYSNGSVKRRKIDSFSILRCGSVLKWKKIKKKHVGFRGFVMKSSDEAVWMNGAIKKDMSSEEIIGRMKSVHDLDEAFSFFKAIADLRHVMHTTETCNYMLELLRVHGRMEDMVWVFDMMQKQIIYRNQDTYLIIFKSLTVRGGIRQSPFALERMRKSGFYLNAYSYNGLIHLLLQAGFCREALVIYKRMVSEELKPSLKTYSALMVASGRRRDTETVMGLLEEMENLGLRPNVYTFTICIRVLGRAGKIDEAYSILKRMDREGCAPDVVTYTVLIDALCNAGKLDIAKEVFKKMKCSSHKPDRVTYITMLDKFSDCGDLASVREFWSLMEADGHKADVVTFTILVDALCKVGKVNDAFVVLDEMKEIGILPNLHTYNTLICGLLRLRRLGEALELCDNMELCGTQPNAYTYILFIDYYGKLGEADKAVETFEKMKARGIAPTVVACNASLYSLAEVGRLREAKNIFYGIKQSGLVPDSITYNMMMKCYSNAGKIDEAIQLLTEMIDNGCHPDVIVLNSLIDTLYKADRSNEAWEMFCKMKELKLAPTVVTYNTLLAGLGKEGKVQESYKLFESMAAYGCPPNTITFNTLLDCLCKNDEVDLALKMLYAMTKRDCFPDLFTYNTVIYGLVKDARITEAFWLFHQMRKMLYPDCVTLYTLLPGVVKAGSVGNAFKVVKDFIHQDRISIDRSFWENLMAGILKEAELNHAISFAEKVVLVGLCRNGSIMVPMIKILCKQKKSLDAHKLFTKFTKSFGMQPTPEAYYHLIDGLLDVHLTELAWVTYEEMKCVGCAADVATYNLLLDDLAKSGKVNELFDLYNEMLHRGCQPDTITCNILISGLVKSKRLEKAIDLYYDLISGGFSPTPCTYGPLIDGLLKLKRLDEAKKFFEEMMEYGCKPNCAIYNILINGFGKSGDVETARELFNRMIEEGIRPDLKSYSILVDCFCLLGRVDDAMHYFEEIKAAGLDPDLICYNIIINGLGRAGKVKDALTLLDEMRSRGMTPDLYTFNSLIFNLGIAGMVEEAGNMYKELQLVGLKPDVHTYNSLIRAYSISGKPDHAYGVYEEMMLEGCSPNTGTFAQLPN
;
A
#
# COMPACT_ATOMS: atom_id res chain seq x y z
N MET A 1 4.71 41.17 -21.48
CA MET A 1 5.67 40.91 -20.38
C MET A 1 4.89 40.68 -19.09
N ALA A 2 5.56 40.20 -18.04
CA ALA A 2 5.00 39.47 -16.90
C ALA A 2 4.35 38.13 -17.34
N VAL A 3 4.95 37.02 -16.89
CA VAL A 3 4.46 35.66 -17.14
C VAL A 3 3.73 35.21 -15.88
N MET A 4 2.45 34.85 -16.00
CA MET A 4 1.78 34.04 -14.98
C MET A 4 1.90 32.56 -15.37
N ILE A 5 2.64 31.82 -14.56
CA ILE A 5 2.59 30.36 -14.51
C ILE A 5 1.25 29.95 -13.90
N LEU A 6 0.62 28.91 -14.43
CA LEU A 6 -0.64 28.38 -13.93
C LEU A 6 -0.40 27.49 -12.70
N ASN A 7 -0.54 28.06 -11.50
CA ASN A 7 -0.89 27.25 -10.32
C ASN A 7 -2.37 26.89 -10.38
N SER A 8 -2.66 25.59 -10.41
CA SER A 8 -4.02 25.05 -10.54
C SER A 8 -4.69 24.85 -9.17
N SER A 9 -5.13 25.93 -8.52
CA SER A 9 -5.99 25.84 -7.33
C SER A 9 -6.80 27.12 -7.09
N SER A 10 -8.06 27.14 -7.50
CA SER A 10 -9.03 28.16 -7.11
C SER A 10 -10.44 27.58 -7.02
N ILE A 11 -10.79 27.06 -5.85
CA ILE A 11 -12.18 26.80 -5.45
C ILE A 11 -12.56 27.89 -4.43
N CYS A 12 -13.81 28.36 -4.50
CA CYS A 12 -14.27 29.53 -3.78
C CYS A 12 -14.40 29.28 -2.27
N SER A 13 -13.92 30.22 -1.45
CA SER A 13 -14.45 30.44 -0.11
C SER A 13 -15.54 31.53 -0.16
N CYS A 14 -16.79 31.15 0.00
CA CYS A 14 -17.88 32.11 0.21
C CYS A 14 -17.95 32.48 1.70
N ASN A 15 -17.92 33.78 2.00
CA ASN A 15 -18.24 34.26 3.35
C ASN A 15 -19.74 34.09 3.61
N HIS A 16 -20.09 33.23 4.55
CA HIS A 16 -21.24 33.42 5.44
C HIS A 16 -20.81 33.06 6.85
N GLY A 17 -21.12 33.93 7.81
CA GLY A 17 -20.82 33.71 9.21
C GLY A 17 -22.04 33.93 10.08
N HIS A 18 -22.17 33.10 11.11
CA HIS A 18 -22.94 33.26 12.33
C HIS A 18 -22.28 32.30 13.33
N ILE A 19 -22.15 32.48 14.63
CA ILE A 19 -22.46 33.51 15.63
C ILE A 19 -21.67 33.04 16.89
N SER A 20 -21.48 33.89 17.89
CA SER A 20 -20.78 33.55 19.14
C SER A 20 -21.48 32.50 20.01
N PHE A 21 -20.71 31.82 20.87
CA PHE A 21 -20.98 31.83 22.31
C PHE A 21 -19.67 31.85 23.12
N THR A 22 -19.76 32.18 24.42
CA THR A 22 -18.63 32.55 25.29
C THR A 22 -18.41 31.59 26.45
N ASN A 23 -17.19 31.60 27.00
CA ASN A 23 -16.80 31.71 28.43
C ASN A 23 -15.32 31.25 28.54
N ASP A 24 -14.42 32.01 29.18
CA ASP A 24 -14.15 32.06 30.63
C ASP A 24 -13.90 30.66 31.26
N SER A 25 -12.79 30.40 31.98
CA SER A 25 -11.69 31.26 32.47
C SER A 25 -10.41 30.37 32.69
N SER A 26 -9.27 30.74 33.31
CA SER A 26 -8.91 31.84 34.22
C SER A 26 -7.40 32.27 34.15
N LYS A 27 -6.63 32.15 35.26
CA LYS A 27 -5.35 32.81 35.63
C LYS A 27 -4.99 32.40 37.10
N PRO A 28 -3.89 32.85 37.76
CA PRO A 28 -2.58 33.40 37.34
C PRO A 28 -1.37 32.84 38.20
N CYS A 29 -0.27 33.62 38.28
CA CYS A 29 0.69 33.77 39.43
C CYS A 29 1.97 32.87 39.55
N VAL A 30 3.12 33.35 40.10
CA VAL A 30 3.70 34.74 40.16
C VAL A 30 5.21 34.77 40.59
N SER A 31 6.03 35.59 39.90
CA SER A 31 7.21 36.40 40.40
C SER A 31 8.43 35.72 41.12
N SER A 32 9.57 36.36 41.47
CA SER A 32 10.11 37.75 41.34
C SER A 32 11.61 37.93 41.73
N TYR A 33 12.23 39.06 41.31
CA TYR A 33 13.37 39.82 41.92
C TYR A 33 14.81 39.25 41.84
N SER A 34 15.92 40.03 41.84
CA SER A 34 16.26 41.46 41.53
C SER A 34 17.84 41.62 41.54
N ASN A 35 18.58 42.75 41.39
CA ASN A 35 18.34 44.20 41.20
C ASN A 35 19.62 44.93 40.65
N GLY A 36 19.53 46.23 40.29
CA GLY A 36 20.65 47.21 40.18
C GLY A 36 21.48 47.21 38.85
N SER A 37 21.58 48.23 37.97
CA SER A 37 21.66 49.72 38.04
C SER A 37 23.08 50.26 38.31
N VAL A 38 23.65 51.30 37.67
CA VAL A 38 23.11 52.59 37.15
C VAL A 38 23.95 53.05 35.90
N LYS A 39 23.38 53.52 34.78
CA LYS A 39 22.95 54.92 34.48
C LYS A 39 21.80 54.96 33.45
N ARG A 40 20.93 55.98 33.58
CA ARG A 40 19.69 56.17 32.78
C ARG A 40 19.49 57.64 32.38
N ARG A 41 18.89 57.84 31.20
CA ARG A 41 17.78 58.79 30.86
C ARG A 41 17.28 58.34 29.48
N LYS A 42 16.13 57.64 29.40
CA LYS A 42 14.74 58.15 29.19
C LYS A 42 14.60 58.90 27.87
N ILE A 43 13.57 58.69 27.04
CA ILE A 43 12.12 58.48 27.30
C ILE A 43 11.63 57.24 26.50
N ASP A 44 11.16 56.16 27.12
CA ASP A 44 9.80 55.83 27.60
C ASP A 44 8.74 55.47 26.50
N SER A 45 8.14 54.28 26.66
CA SER A 45 6.90 53.73 26.06
C SER A 45 6.67 53.73 24.53
N PHE A 46 6.64 52.54 23.94
CA PHE A 46 5.61 52.12 22.97
C PHE A 46 5.38 50.60 23.05
N SER A 47 4.12 50.16 23.02
CA SER A 47 3.74 48.74 23.09
C SER A 47 3.07 48.26 21.80
N ILE A 48 3.53 47.11 21.31
CA ILE A 48 2.83 46.10 20.49
C ILE A 48 1.92 46.64 19.37
N LEU A 49 2.43 46.59 18.13
CA LEU A 49 1.64 46.36 16.92
C LEU A 49 2.49 45.56 15.91
N ARG A 50 1.88 44.60 15.19
CA ARG A 50 2.60 43.70 14.27
C ARG A 50 3.07 44.43 13.00
N CYS A 51 4.27 44.07 12.55
CA CYS A 51 4.77 44.20 11.17
C CYS A 51 4.79 45.61 10.53
N GLY A 52 5.75 46.44 10.94
CA GLY A 52 6.53 47.23 9.97
C GLY A 52 7.68 46.37 9.41
N SER A 53 8.40 46.71 8.33
CA SER A 53 8.33 47.81 7.35
C SER A 53 9.21 47.38 6.13
N VAL A 54 9.38 48.02 4.97
CA VAL A 54 9.31 49.43 4.53
C VAL A 54 8.90 49.47 3.04
N LEU A 55 8.10 50.45 2.63
CA LEU A 55 8.09 50.94 1.24
C LEU A 55 8.26 52.48 1.26
N LYS A 56 9.24 53.00 0.51
CA LYS A 56 9.77 54.36 0.73
C LYS A 56 8.84 55.47 0.20
N TRP A 57 8.69 56.52 1.01
CA TRP A 57 7.91 57.73 0.71
C TRP A 57 8.45 58.58 -0.44
N LYS A 58 7.54 59.30 -1.11
CA LYS A 58 7.41 60.79 -0.99
C LYS A 58 5.90 61.12 -0.91
N LYS A 59 5.33 61.42 0.27
CA LYS A 59 5.23 62.75 0.94
C LYS A 59 4.59 63.86 0.09
N ILE A 60 3.42 64.35 0.54
CA ILE A 60 3.15 65.75 0.94
C ILE A 60 1.94 65.75 1.93
N LYS A 61 1.71 66.86 2.66
CA LYS A 61 0.91 66.93 3.91
C LYS A 61 -0.55 67.38 3.70
N LYS A 62 -1.46 66.98 4.61
CA LYS A 62 -2.66 67.76 5.01
C LYS A 62 -2.33 68.75 6.14
N LYS A 63 -3.11 69.84 6.29
CA LYS A 63 -3.47 70.43 7.61
C LYS A 63 -4.55 71.52 7.54
N HIS A 64 -5.64 71.36 8.31
CA HIS A 64 -6.60 72.36 8.84
C HIS A 64 -7.33 73.26 7.78
N VAL A 65 -8.44 74.00 7.98
CA VAL A 65 -9.41 74.38 9.05
C VAL A 65 -10.81 74.46 8.35
N GLY A 66 -12.03 74.39 8.94
CA GLY A 66 -12.49 74.03 10.29
C GLY A 66 -13.71 74.85 10.79
N PHE A 67 -14.73 74.17 11.34
CA PHE A 67 -15.89 74.68 12.13
C PHE A 67 -17.13 75.34 11.44
N ARG A 68 -18.31 75.02 12.02
CA ARG A 68 -19.68 75.61 11.93
C ARG A 68 -20.31 75.96 10.56
N GLY A 69 -21.44 75.29 10.28
CA GLY A 69 -22.25 75.42 9.07
C GLY A 69 -23.27 76.57 9.02
N PHE A 70 -24.24 76.46 8.10
CA PHE A 70 -25.47 77.25 8.07
C PHE A 70 -26.62 76.44 7.41
N VAL A 71 -27.82 77.03 7.36
CA VAL A 71 -29.10 76.36 7.04
C VAL A 71 -29.44 76.35 5.54
N MET A 72 -30.03 75.22 5.12
CA MET A 72 -30.98 74.98 4.01
C MET A 72 -31.38 76.17 3.13
N LYS A 73 -31.20 76.02 1.80
CA LYS A 73 -32.00 76.67 0.74
C LYS A 73 -32.12 75.76 -0.48
N SER A 74 -33.20 75.91 -1.24
CA SER A 74 -33.46 75.20 -2.50
C SER A 74 -32.48 75.63 -3.60
N SER A 75 -32.37 74.82 -4.67
CA SER A 75 -31.41 75.07 -5.76
C SER A 75 -31.95 74.65 -7.15
N ASP A 76 -33.21 74.96 -7.42
CA ASP A 76 -33.88 74.69 -8.69
C ASP A 76 -33.41 75.60 -9.86
N GLU A 77 -32.58 76.61 -9.57
CA GLU A 77 -32.12 77.63 -10.53
C GLU A 77 -30.60 77.58 -10.83
N ALA A 78 -30.04 76.39 -11.09
CA ALA A 78 -28.59 76.20 -11.22
C ALA A 78 -28.12 75.42 -12.47
N VAL A 79 -28.83 75.54 -13.61
CA VAL A 79 -28.38 74.98 -14.91
C VAL A 79 -28.63 75.94 -16.09
N TRP A 80 -29.72 76.71 -16.08
CA TRP A 80 -30.08 77.61 -17.18
C TRP A 80 -29.52 79.03 -16.97
N MET A 81 -28.29 79.27 -17.43
CA MET A 81 -27.77 80.61 -17.71
C MET A 81 -27.19 80.66 -19.13
N ASN A 82 -27.81 81.47 -19.98
CA ASN A 82 -27.31 81.91 -21.29
C ASN A 82 -26.93 80.81 -22.31
N GLY A 83 -27.76 79.78 -22.45
CA GLY A 83 -27.92 79.03 -23.71
C GLY A 83 -26.73 78.18 -24.20
N ALA A 84 -25.66 78.04 -23.42
CA ALA A 84 -24.47 77.26 -23.78
C ALA A 84 -24.20 76.17 -22.75
N ILE A 85 -24.05 74.93 -23.23
CA ILE A 85 -23.80 73.75 -22.38
C ILE A 85 -22.37 73.81 -21.81
N LYS A 86 -22.24 73.55 -20.50
CA LYS A 86 -20.96 73.44 -19.80
C LYS A 86 -20.15 72.30 -20.42
N LYS A 87 -18.98 72.61 -21.00
CA LYS A 87 -18.30 71.73 -21.98
C LYS A 87 -17.79 70.39 -21.45
N ASP A 88 -17.55 70.28 -20.15
CA ASP A 88 -17.15 69.05 -19.48
C ASP A 88 -18.06 68.80 -18.27
N MET A 89 -18.58 67.58 -18.14
CA MET A 89 -19.23 67.06 -16.92
C MET A 89 -18.61 65.69 -16.59
N SER A 90 -18.38 65.42 -15.31
CA SER A 90 -17.81 64.15 -14.86
C SER A 90 -18.84 63.03 -14.75
N SER A 91 -18.39 61.77 -14.82
CA SER A 91 -19.26 60.60 -14.62
C SER A 91 -19.86 60.54 -13.21
N GLU A 92 -19.17 61.06 -12.20
CA GLU A 92 -19.69 61.18 -10.84
C GLU A 92 -20.81 62.23 -10.73
N GLU A 93 -20.70 63.37 -11.41
CA GLU A 93 -21.79 64.36 -11.49
C GLU A 93 -23.03 63.82 -12.23
N ILE A 94 -22.84 63.04 -13.30
CA ILE A 94 -23.94 62.40 -14.04
C ILE A 94 -24.68 61.38 -13.16
N ILE A 95 -23.94 60.47 -12.51
CA ILE A 95 -24.53 59.49 -11.56
C ILE A 95 -25.13 60.20 -10.34
N GLY A 96 -24.51 61.29 -9.88
CA GLY A 96 -25.03 62.13 -8.79
C GLY A 96 -26.39 62.74 -9.13
N ARG A 97 -26.55 63.32 -10.33
CA ARG A 97 -27.85 63.84 -10.78
C ARG A 97 -28.89 62.75 -11.03
N MET A 98 -28.51 61.62 -11.62
CA MET A 98 -29.43 60.49 -11.77
C MET A 98 -29.93 59.95 -10.42
N LYS A 99 -29.16 60.11 -9.32
CA LYS A 99 -29.56 59.74 -7.96
C LYS A 99 -30.44 60.79 -7.25
N SER A 100 -30.46 62.03 -7.72
CA SER A 100 -31.28 63.10 -7.13
C SER A 100 -32.65 63.29 -7.81
N VAL A 101 -32.86 62.67 -8.97
CA VAL A 101 -34.15 62.69 -9.66
C VAL A 101 -35.03 61.55 -9.15
N HIS A 102 -36.29 61.85 -8.82
CA HIS A 102 -37.26 60.87 -8.30
C HIS A 102 -38.20 60.28 -9.38
N ASP A 103 -38.33 60.92 -10.54
CA ASP A 103 -39.08 60.38 -11.68
C ASP A 103 -38.15 59.67 -12.68
N LEU A 104 -38.53 58.47 -13.09
CA LEU A 104 -37.72 57.62 -13.94
C LEU A 104 -37.77 58.06 -15.42
N ASP A 105 -38.85 58.69 -15.88
CA ASP A 105 -38.90 59.28 -17.22
C ASP A 105 -38.09 60.58 -17.31
N GLU A 106 -38.03 61.37 -16.24
CA GLU A 106 -37.12 62.52 -16.14
C GLU A 106 -35.65 62.07 -16.11
N ALA A 107 -35.30 61.08 -15.30
CA ALA A 107 -33.94 60.52 -15.26
C ALA A 107 -33.50 59.91 -16.60
N PHE A 108 -34.42 59.27 -17.32
CA PHE A 108 -34.14 58.63 -18.61
C PHE A 108 -34.13 59.61 -19.79
N SER A 109 -34.99 60.63 -19.79
CA SER A 109 -34.94 61.72 -20.78
C SER A 109 -33.68 62.59 -20.61
N PHE A 110 -33.23 62.84 -19.37
CA PHE A 110 -31.92 63.45 -19.08
C PHE A 110 -30.75 62.62 -19.65
N PHE A 111 -30.79 61.29 -19.48
CA PHE A 111 -29.76 60.39 -20.04
C PHE A 111 -29.75 60.38 -21.58
N LYS A 112 -30.93 60.39 -22.22
CA LYS A 112 -31.09 60.55 -23.67
C LYS A 112 -30.52 61.90 -24.15
N ALA A 113 -30.91 63.00 -23.51
CA ALA A 113 -30.44 64.35 -23.85
C ALA A 113 -28.91 64.51 -23.73
N ILE A 114 -28.25 63.79 -22.80
CA ILE A 114 -26.78 63.73 -22.73
C ILE A 114 -26.19 62.92 -23.89
N ALA A 115 -26.82 61.81 -24.29
CA ALA A 115 -26.30 60.92 -25.33
C ALA A 115 -26.26 61.57 -26.74
N ASP A 116 -27.12 62.56 -26.99
CA ASP A 116 -27.12 63.35 -28.24
C ASP A 116 -26.00 64.43 -28.29
N LEU A 117 -25.28 64.68 -27.18
CA LEU A 117 -24.22 65.68 -27.11
C LEU A 117 -22.88 65.12 -27.64
N ARG A 118 -22.45 65.62 -28.81
CA ARG A 118 -21.19 65.26 -29.49
C ARG A 118 -19.88 65.43 -28.68
N HIS A 119 -19.94 65.93 -27.45
CA HIS A 119 -18.78 66.18 -26.59
C HIS A 119 -18.85 65.48 -25.22
N VAL A 120 -19.94 64.78 -24.87
CA VAL A 120 -20.06 64.06 -23.60
C VAL A 120 -20.28 62.58 -23.89
N MET A 121 -19.26 61.76 -23.59
CA MET A 121 -19.34 60.30 -23.75
C MET A 121 -19.82 59.66 -22.44
N HIS A 122 -20.87 58.84 -22.51
CA HIS A 122 -21.28 58.02 -21.37
C HIS A 122 -20.18 56.98 -21.04
N THR A 123 -19.99 56.67 -19.76
CA THR A 123 -19.05 55.62 -19.33
C THR A 123 -19.78 54.28 -19.14
N THR A 124 -19.04 53.17 -19.11
CA THR A 124 -19.61 51.85 -18.77
C THR A 124 -20.38 51.88 -17.45
N GLU A 125 -19.93 52.69 -16.48
CA GLU A 125 -20.58 52.83 -15.16
C GLU A 125 -21.88 53.63 -15.22
N THR A 126 -21.95 54.74 -15.98
CA THR A 126 -23.20 55.49 -16.17
C THR A 126 -24.24 54.63 -16.89
N CYS A 127 -23.82 53.87 -17.90
CA CYS A 127 -24.70 52.95 -18.64
C CYS A 127 -25.17 51.77 -17.78
N ASN A 128 -24.27 51.14 -17.01
CA ASN A 128 -24.64 50.04 -16.12
C ASN A 128 -25.61 50.51 -15.01
N TYR A 129 -25.42 51.72 -14.48
CA TYR A 129 -26.34 52.29 -13.50
C TYR A 129 -27.74 52.54 -14.09
N MET A 130 -27.82 53.10 -15.32
CA MET A 130 -29.10 53.24 -16.02
C MET A 130 -29.76 51.89 -16.33
N LEU A 131 -29.00 50.90 -16.81
CA LEU A 131 -29.52 49.55 -17.09
C LEU A 131 -30.07 48.86 -15.83
N GLU A 132 -29.45 49.06 -14.66
CA GLU A 132 -29.94 48.49 -13.40
C GLU A 132 -31.21 49.20 -12.89
N LEU A 133 -31.33 50.54 -13.06
CA LEU A 133 -32.57 51.27 -12.78
C LEU A 133 -33.73 50.81 -13.69
N LEU A 134 -33.49 50.76 -15.00
CA LEU A 134 -34.48 50.27 -15.98
C LEU A 134 -34.87 48.80 -15.72
N ARG A 135 -33.92 47.96 -15.27
CA ARG A 135 -34.19 46.58 -14.87
C ARG A 135 -35.13 46.51 -13.65
N VAL A 136 -34.92 47.33 -12.62
CA VAL A 136 -35.77 47.32 -11.41
C VAL A 136 -37.21 47.68 -11.73
N HIS A 137 -37.44 48.58 -12.70
CA HIS A 137 -38.78 49.00 -13.15
C HIS A 137 -39.30 48.24 -14.38
N GLY A 138 -38.59 47.20 -14.85
CA GLY A 138 -39.05 46.30 -15.93
C GLY A 138 -39.11 46.89 -17.34
N ARG A 139 -38.53 48.07 -17.59
CA ARG A 139 -38.63 48.80 -18.88
C ARG A 139 -37.67 48.25 -19.93
N MET A 140 -38.02 47.10 -20.50
CA MET A 140 -37.18 46.34 -21.43
C MET A 140 -36.85 47.08 -22.73
N GLU A 141 -37.80 47.81 -23.32
CA GLU A 141 -37.57 48.55 -24.59
C GLU A 141 -36.52 49.66 -24.42
N ASP A 142 -36.56 50.34 -23.27
CA ASP A 142 -35.57 51.37 -22.92
C ASP A 142 -34.19 50.77 -22.63
N MET A 143 -34.12 49.55 -22.06
CA MET A 143 -32.85 48.81 -21.95
C MET A 143 -32.26 48.45 -23.32
N VAL A 144 -33.09 48.12 -24.32
CA VAL A 144 -32.63 47.91 -25.71
C VAL A 144 -32.04 49.20 -26.26
N TRP A 145 -32.70 50.34 -26.06
CA TRP A 145 -32.20 51.65 -26.49
C TRP A 145 -30.83 51.98 -25.86
N VAL A 146 -30.65 51.78 -24.55
CA VAL A 146 -29.35 52.02 -23.90
C VAL A 146 -28.26 51.08 -24.44
N PHE A 147 -28.58 49.82 -24.71
CA PHE A 147 -27.58 48.87 -25.24
C PHE A 147 -27.16 49.19 -26.69
N ASP A 148 -28.10 49.63 -27.53
CA ASP A 148 -27.84 50.15 -28.89
C ASP A 148 -27.07 51.48 -28.87
N MET A 149 -27.40 52.40 -27.95
CA MET A 149 -26.60 53.62 -27.72
C MET A 149 -25.15 53.27 -27.35
N MET A 150 -24.93 52.29 -26.46
CA MET A 150 -23.59 51.78 -26.15
C MET A 150 -22.91 51.11 -27.37
N GLN A 151 -23.66 50.64 -28.38
CA GLN A 151 -23.08 50.04 -29.61
C GLN A 151 -22.62 51.15 -30.56
N LYS A 152 -23.46 52.16 -30.78
CA LYS A 152 -23.18 53.33 -31.61
C LYS A 152 -22.02 54.17 -31.05
N GLN A 153 -21.94 54.32 -29.73
CA GLN A 153 -20.84 55.03 -29.04
C GLN A 153 -19.61 54.15 -28.74
N ILE A 154 -19.59 52.86 -29.15
CA ILE A 154 -18.48 51.91 -28.96
C ILE A 154 -18.01 51.77 -27.48
N ILE A 155 -18.92 52.00 -26.52
CA ILE A 155 -18.62 51.91 -25.08
C ILE A 155 -18.23 50.48 -24.70
N TYR A 156 -17.20 50.32 -23.86
CA TYR A 156 -16.78 49.02 -23.36
C TYR A 156 -17.87 48.37 -22.49
N ARG A 157 -18.07 47.06 -22.63
CA ARG A 157 -19.05 46.29 -21.87
C ARG A 157 -18.30 45.38 -20.92
N ASN A 158 -18.52 45.55 -19.62
CA ASN A 158 -17.92 44.67 -18.62
C ASN A 158 -18.82 43.45 -18.38
N GLN A 159 -18.41 42.58 -17.47
CA GLN A 159 -19.21 41.41 -17.09
C GLN A 159 -20.58 41.80 -16.52
N ASP A 160 -20.66 42.91 -15.78
CA ASP A 160 -21.90 43.37 -15.15
C ASP A 160 -22.93 43.85 -16.17
N THR A 161 -22.51 44.54 -17.25
CA THR A 161 -23.41 44.96 -18.34
C THR A 161 -24.24 43.77 -18.87
N TYR A 162 -23.57 42.65 -19.12
CA TYR A 162 -24.24 41.42 -19.58
C TYR A 162 -25.04 40.74 -18.46
N LEU A 163 -24.54 40.70 -17.22
CA LEU A 163 -25.27 40.11 -16.10
C LEU A 163 -26.57 40.86 -15.75
N ILE A 164 -26.61 42.19 -15.88
CA ILE A 164 -27.82 43.01 -15.65
C ILE A 164 -28.90 42.65 -16.69
N ILE A 165 -28.52 42.52 -17.96
CA ILE A 165 -29.42 42.13 -19.06
C ILE A 165 -29.85 40.65 -18.93
N PHE A 166 -28.95 39.75 -18.53
CA PHE A 166 -29.31 38.34 -18.31
C PHE A 166 -30.27 38.17 -17.13
N LYS A 167 -30.12 38.99 -16.07
CA LYS A 167 -31.07 39.08 -14.95
C LYS A 167 -32.44 39.59 -15.40
N SER A 168 -32.52 40.63 -16.24
CA SER A 168 -33.81 41.13 -16.75
C SER A 168 -34.53 40.07 -17.59
N LEU A 169 -33.79 39.28 -18.38
CA LEU A 169 -34.28 38.16 -19.18
C LEU A 169 -34.53 36.86 -18.39
N THR A 170 -34.57 36.93 -17.05
CA THR A 170 -34.79 35.82 -16.08
C THR A 170 -33.75 34.69 -16.12
N VAL A 171 -32.60 34.86 -16.78
CA VAL A 171 -31.59 33.81 -16.93
C VAL A 171 -30.72 33.69 -15.67
N ARG A 172 -30.93 32.62 -14.91
CA ARG A 172 -30.09 32.23 -13.77
C ARG A 172 -28.91 31.36 -14.25
N GLY A 173 -27.71 31.60 -13.73
CA GLY A 173 -26.48 30.85 -14.09
C GLY A 173 -25.27 31.70 -14.49
N GLY A 174 -25.36 33.03 -14.38
CA GLY A 174 -24.24 33.94 -14.65
C GLY A 174 -23.81 33.97 -16.12
N ILE A 175 -22.58 34.43 -16.38
CA ILE A 175 -22.08 34.61 -17.76
C ILE A 175 -22.01 33.29 -18.55
N ARG A 176 -21.89 32.14 -17.87
CA ARG A 176 -21.87 30.81 -18.51
C ARG A 176 -23.11 30.52 -19.36
N GLN A 177 -24.28 31.05 -18.99
CA GLN A 177 -25.53 30.89 -19.74
C GLN A 177 -25.67 31.84 -20.95
N SER A 178 -24.60 32.56 -21.34
CA SER A 178 -24.59 33.45 -22.51
C SER A 178 -25.17 32.84 -23.80
N PRO A 179 -24.89 31.58 -24.19
CA PRO A 179 -25.42 31.02 -25.44
C PRO A 179 -26.96 31.00 -25.50
N PHE A 180 -27.61 30.69 -24.37
CA PHE A 180 -29.06 30.70 -24.21
C PHE A 180 -29.61 32.11 -23.99
N ALA A 181 -28.91 32.93 -23.19
CA ALA A 181 -29.30 34.31 -22.93
C ALA A 181 -29.32 35.17 -24.22
N LEU A 182 -28.39 34.95 -25.15
CA LEU A 182 -28.35 35.62 -26.46
C LEU A 182 -29.59 35.32 -27.32
N GLU A 183 -30.19 34.13 -27.20
CA GLU A 183 -31.42 33.81 -27.91
C GLU A 183 -32.62 34.58 -27.34
N ARG A 184 -32.68 34.73 -26.01
CA ARG A 184 -33.69 35.58 -25.35
C ARG A 184 -33.47 37.06 -25.64
N MET A 185 -32.22 37.53 -25.64
CA MET A 185 -31.86 38.89 -26.05
C MET A 185 -32.42 39.23 -27.44
N ARG A 186 -32.17 38.37 -28.43
CA ARG A 186 -32.67 38.57 -29.80
C ARG A 186 -34.21 38.53 -29.88
N LYS A 187 -34.86 37.64 -29.12
CA LYS A 187 -36.33 37.59 -28.98
C LYS A 187 -36.94 38.81 -28.25
N SER A 188 -36.13 39.55 -27.49
CA SER A 188 -36.50 40.81 -26.82
C SER A 188 -35.94 42.05 -27.51
N GLY A 189 -35.56 41.97 -28.79
CA GLY A 189 -35.16 43.13 -29.60
C GLY A 189 -33.69 43.59 -29.49
N PHE A 190 -32.87 42.96 -28.63
CA PHE A 190 -31.44 43.27 -28.58
C PHE A 190 -30.69 42.62 -29.74
N TYR A 191 -30.07 43.44 -30.59
CA TYR A 191 -29.11 42.99 -31.61
C TYR A 191 -27.67 43.11 -31.11
N LEU A 192 -26.78 42.21 -31.54
CA LEU A 192 -25.35 42.27 -31.22
C LEU A 192 -24.53 42.57 -32.47
N ASN A 193 -23.73 43.64 -32.41
CA ASN A 193 -22.70 43.88 -33.41
C ASN A 193 -21.43 43.04 -33.13
N ALA A 194 -20.51 42.99 -34.10
CA ALA A 194 -19.28 42.22 -33.98
C ALA A 194 -18.41 42.62 -32.77
N TYR A 195 -18.46 43.88 -32.32
CA TYR A 195 -17.74 44.34 -31.13
C TYR A 195 -18.35 43.79 -29.84
N SER A 196 -19.68 43.75 -29.72
CA SER A 196 -20.38 43.07 -28.62
C SER A 196 -20.02 41.58 -28.55
N TYR A 197 -20.09 40.86 -29.68
CA TYR A 197 -19.73 39.45 -29.75
C TYR A 197 -18.27 39.18 -29.36
N ASN A 198 -17.32 39.92 -29.97
CA ASN A 198 -15.89 39.77 -29.66
C ASN A 198 -15.58 40.07 -28.17
N GLY A 199 -16.23 41.07 -27.57
CA GLY A 199 -16.11 41.37 -26.14
C GLY A 199 -16.68 40.27 -25.24
N LEU A 200 -17.85 39.72 -25.58
CA LEU A 200 -18.48 38.63 -24.82
C LEU A 200 -17.66 37.33 -24.87
N ILE A 201 -17.10 37.00 -26.05
CA ILE A 201 -16.15 35.88 -26.21
C ILE A 201 -14.92 36.11 -25.32
N HIS A 202 -14.32 37.31 -25.32
CA HIS A 202 -13.16 37.61 -24.47
C HIS A 202 -13.47 37.43 -22.97
N LEU A 203 -14.63 37.92 -22.49
CA LEU A 203 -15.06 37.76 -21.09
C LEU A 203 -15.26 36.29 -20.71
N LEU A 204 -15.87 35.48 -21.58
CA LEU A 204 -16.05 34.05 -21.35
C LEU A 204 -14.72 33.28 -21.30
N LEU A 205 -13.78 33.61 -22.19
CA LEU A 205 -12.45 33.00 -22.21
C LEU A 205 -11.60 33.40 -21.00
N GLN A 206 -11.72 34.65 -20.54
CA GLN A 206 -11.10 35.11 -19.29
C GLN A 206 -11.67 34.38 -18.06
N ALA A 207 -12.96 34.01 -18.08
CA ALA A 207 -13.61 33.17 -17.08
C ALA A 207 -13.44 31.64 -17.32
N GLY A 208 -12.71 31.22 -18.37
CA GLY A 208 -12.39 29.82 -18.67
C GLY A 208 -13.47 29.02 -19.42
N PHE A 209 -14.62 29.61 -19.76
CA PHE A 209 -15.77 28.93 -20.39
C PHE A 209 -15.58 28.72 -21.90
N CYS A 210 -14.62 27.87 -22.25
CA CYS A 210 -14.14 27.70 -23.63
C CYS A 210 -15.18 27.06 -24.58
N ARG A 211 -16.01 26.13 -24.11
CA ARG A 211 -17.05 25.48 -24.95
C ARG A 211 -18.16 26.46 -25.26
N GLU A 212 -18.60 27.19 -24.24
CA GLU A 212 -19.62 28.22 -24.30
C GLU A 212 -19.17 29.39 -25.22
N ALA A 213 -17.90 29.78 -25.16
CA ALA A 213 -17.29 30.75 -26.08
C ALA A 213 -17.25 30.26 -27.54
N LEU A 214 -16.91 28.98 -27.79
CA LEU A 214 -16.92 28.38 -29.14
C LEU A 214 -18.33 28.31 -29.75
N VAL A 215 -19.37 28.07 -28.94
CA VAL A 215 -20.76 28.12 -29.41
C VAL A 215 -21.16 29.54 -29.85
N ILE A 216 -20.73 30.56 -29.10
CA ILE A 216 -21.00 31.97 -29.44
C ILE A 216 -20.19 32.43 -30.65
N TYR A 217 -18.95 31.93 -30.80
CA TYR A 217 -18.15 32.12 -32.01
C TYR A 217 -18.86 31.53 -33.25
N LYS A 218 -19.28 30.27 -33.21
CA LYS A 218 -20.02 29.64 -34.33
C LYS A 218 -21.33 30.38 -34.63
N ARG A 219 -22.02 30.89 -33.62
CA ARG A 219 -23.21 31.74 -33.78
C ARG A 219 -22.89 33.06 -34.48
N MET A 220 -21.80 33.73 -34.08
CA MET A 220 -21.34 34.98 -34.71
C MET A 220 -21.02 34.78 -36.21
N VAL A 221 -20.36 33.66 -36.56
CA VAL A 221 -20.10 33.28 -37.96
C VAL A 221 -21.40 32.99 -38.73
N SER A 222 -22.37 32.31 -38.10
CA SER A 222 -23.70 32.06 -38.71
C SER A 222 -24.59 33.31 -38.86
N GLU A 223 -24.21 34.43 -38.24
CA GLU A 223 -24.84 35.75 -38.40
C GLU A 223 -24.01 36.66 -39.34
N GLU A 224 -23.09 36.07 -40.14
CA GLU A 224 -22.19 36.71 -41.13
C GLU A 224 -21.21 37.77 -40.56
N LEU A 225 -21.10 37.88 -39.24
CA LEU A 225 -20.25 38.86 -38.58
C LEU A 225 -18.78 38.39 -38.55
N LYS A 226 -17.92 39.07 -39.32
CA LYS A 226 -16.48 38.75 -39.40
C LYS A 226 -15.78 38.83 -38.02
N PRO A 227 -15.21 37.74 -37.50
CA PRO A 227 -14.46 37.74 -36.23
C PRO A 227 -13.13 38.47 -36.34
N SER A 228 -12.60 38.98 -35.22
CA SER A 228 -11.31 39.68 -35.22
C SER A 228 -10.12 38.73 -35.06
N LEU A 229 -8.93 39.12 -35.54
CA LEU A 229 -7.67 38.38 -35.33
C LEU A 229 -7.37 38.16 -33.83
N LYS A 230 -7.78 39.09 -32.96
CA LYS A 230 -7.68 38.93 -31.50
C LYS A 230 -8.62 37.84 -30.97
N THR A 231 -9.79 37.68 -31.58
CA THR A 231 -10.78 36.65 -31.24
C THR A 231 -10.28 35.27 -31.61
N TYR A 232 -9.76 35.08 -32.83
CA TYR A 232 -9.06 33.86 -33.24
C TYR A 232 -7.91 33.52 -32.29
N SER A 233 -7.00 34.48 -32.06
CA SER A 233 -5.85 34.28 -31.16
C SER A 233 -6.27 33.86 -29.75
N ALA A 234 -7.31 34.48 -29.19
CA ALA A 234 -7.82 34.14 -27.86
C ALA A 234 -8.46 32.74 -27.81
N LEU A 235 -9.28 32.38 -28.82
CA LEU A 235 -9.89 31.05 -28.96
C LEU A 235 -8.83 29.94 -29.13
N MET A 236 -7.78 30.20 -29.91
CA MET A 236 -6.66 29.28 -30.10
C MET A 236 -5.84 29.09 -28.82
N VAL A 237 -5.55 30.16 -28.07
CA VAL A 237 -4.88 30.06 -26.75
C VAL A 237 -5.73 29.28 -25.75
N ALA A 238 -7.04 29.51 -25.74
CA ALA A 238 -7.96 28.85 -24.81
C ALA A 238 -8.14 27.35 -25.12
N SER A 239 -8.36 27.00 -26.40
CA SER A 239 -8.47 25.60 -26.86
C SER A 239 -7.13 24.87 -26.69
N GLY A 240 -6.02 25.58 -26.94
CA GLY A 240 -4.66 25.10 -26.71
C GLY A 240 -4.32 24.76 -25.25
N ARG A 241 -4.97 25.39 -24.26
CA ARG A 241 -4.87 24.95 -22.85
C ARG A 241 -5.50 23.58 -22.61
N ARG A 242 -6.40 23.12 -23.49
CA ARG A 242 -7.12 21.84 -23.39
C ARG A 242 -6.51 20.73 -24.24
N ARG A 243 -5.38 20.98 -24.93
CA ARG A 243 -4.74 20.11 -25.94
C ARG A 243 -5.64 19.76 -27.14
N ASP A 244 -6.67 20.56 -27.39
CA ASP A 244 -7.57 20.39 -28.53
C ASP A 244 -6.86 20.88 -29.81
N THR A 245 -6.29 19.95 -30.57
CA THR A 245 -5.49 20.26 -31.78
C THR A 245 -6.37 20.51 -33.00
N GLU A 246 -7.45 19.73 -33.15
CA GLU A 246 -8.35 19.80 -34.30
C GLU A 246 -9.06 21.16 -34.38
N THR A 247 -9.57 21.69 -33.27
CA THR A 247 -10.19 23.03 -33.28
C THR A 247 -9.17 24.15 -33.51
N VAL A 248 -7.93 24.03 -33.04
CA VAL A 248 -6.88 25.04 -33.27
C VAL A 248 -6.43 25.06 -34.73
N MET A 249 -6.33 23.90 -35.37
CA MET A 249 -6.02 23.80 -36.81
C MET A 249 -7.20 24.26 -37.68
N GLY A 250 -8.43 23.84 -37.38
CA GLY A 250 -9.62 24.31 -38.09
C GLY A 250 -9.83 25.83 -37.98
N LEU A 251 -9.53 26.44 -36.83
CA LEU A 251 -9.55 27.89 -36.65
C LEU A 251 -8.44 28.62 -37.43
N LEU A 252 -7.33 27.96 -37.75
CA LEU A 252 -6.27 28.53 -38.61
C LEU A 252 -6.75 28.56 -40.07
N GLU A 253 -7.29 27.45 -40.56
CA GLU A 253 -7.84 27.33 -41.91
C GLU A 253 -9.06 28.24 -42.13
N GLU A 254 -9.98 28.34 -41.16
CA GLU A 254 -11.14 29.23 -41.22
C GLU A 254 -10.73 30.72 -41.26
N MET A 255 -9.72 31.11 -40.48
CA MET A 255 -9.16 32.47 -40.50
C MET A 255 -8.55 32.82 -41.87
N GLU A 256 -7.85 31.86 -42.49
CA GLU A 256 -7.19 32.03 -43.78
C GLU A 256 -8.19 32.07 -44.95
N ASN A 257 -9.22 31.22 -44.92
CA ASN A 257 -10.35 31.25 -45.87
C ASN A 257 -11.12 32.59 -45.83
N LEU A 258 -11.11 33.30 -44.70
CA LEU A 258 -11.67 34.65 -44.56
C LEU A 258 -10.71 35.77 -45.01
N GLY A 259 -9.52 35.43 -45.51
CA GLY A 259 -8.52 36.37 -46.02
C GLY A 259 -7.69 37.08 -44.94
N LEU A 260 -7.76 36.63 -43.68
CA LEU A 260 -6.95 37.19 -42.58
C LEU A 260 -5.57 36.51 -42.56
N ARG A 261 -4.50 37.28 -42.77
CA ARG A 261 -3.13 36.74 -42.70
C ARG A 261 -2.78 36.34 -41.26
N PRO A 262 -2.20 35.15 -41.03
CA PRO A 262 -1.56 34.81 -39.77
C PRO A 262 -0.41 35.77 -39.41
N ASN A 263 0.05 35.71 -38.17
CA ASN A 263 1.27 36.38 -37.74
C ASN A 263 2.11 35.45 -36.84
N VAL A 264 3.31 35.91 -36.46
CA VAL A 264 4.26 35.20 -35.59
C VAL A 264 3.59 34.66 -34.32
N TYR A 265 2.69 35.43 -33.70
CA TYR A 265 1.97 35.01 -32.49
C TYR A 265 0.98 33.87 -32.76
N THR A 266 0.22 33.94 -33.85
CA THR A 266 -0.69 32.85 -34.27
C THR A 266 0.07 31.55 -34.54
N PHE A 267 1.16 31.59 -35.31
CA PHE A 267 1.97 30.39 -35.59
C PHE A 267 2.65 29.85 -34.32
N THR A 268 3.16 30.72 -33.44
CA THR A 268 3.72 30.31 -32.13
C THR A 268 2.68 29.60 -31.24
N ILE A 269 1.40 30.01 -31.29
CA ILE A 269 0.32 29.29 -30.61
C ILE A 269 0.15 27.89 -31.22
N CYS A 270 0.06 27.78 -32.54
CA CYS A 270 -0.12 26.50 -33.22
C CYS A 270 1.02 25.51 -32.90
N ILE A 271 2.28 25.96 -33.00
CA ILE A 271 3.47 25.17 -32.64
C ILE A 271 3.41 24.73 -31.16
N ARG A 272 2.99 25.60 -30.23
CA ARG A 272 2.83 25.27 -28.81
C ARG A 272 1.76 24.22 -28.55
N VAL A 273 0.66 24.24 -29.30
CA VAL A 273 -0.46 23.30 -29.12
C VAL A 273 -0.13 21.93 -29.72
N LEU A 274 0.38 21.90 -30.95
CA LEU A 274 0.85 20.67 -31.61
C LEU A 274 1.97 20.00 -30.81
N GLY A 275 2.93 20.79 -30.32
CA GLY A 275 4.00 20.32 -29.45
C GLY A 275 3.51 19.68 -28.15
N ARG A 276 2.57 20.31 -27.45
CA ARG A 276 1.93 19.77 -26.24
C ARG A 276 1.02 18.55 -26.47
N ALA A 277 0.72 18.25 -27.73
CA ALA A 277 0.02 17.04 -28.16
C ALA A 277 0.97 15.96 -28.72
N GLY A 278 2.29 16.19 -28.72
CA GLY A 278 3.29 15.26 -29.28
C GLY A 278 3.35 15.24 -30.82
N LYS A 279 2.54 16.05 -31.51
CA LYS A 279 2.49 16.19 -32.98
C LYS A 279 3.66 17.04 -33.50
N ILE A 280 4.89 16.60 -33.22
CA ILE A 280 6.13 17.32 -33.53
C ILE A 280 6.29 17.58 -35.04
N ASP A 281 5.92 16.61 -35.87
CA ASP A 281 6.20 16.67 -37.30
C ASP A 281 5.20 17.63 -38.02
N GLU A 282 3.97 17.75 -37.50
CA GLU A 282 3.03 18.83 -37.83
C GLU A 282 3.56 20.20 -37.37
N ALA A 283 4.09 20.30 -36.13
CA ALA A 283 4.67 21.54 -35.62
C ALA A 283 5.86 22.03 -36.48
N TYR A 284 6.68 21.11 -37.00
CA TYR A 284 7.73 21.42 -37.98
C TYR A 284 7.20 21.85 -39.34
N SER A 285 6.06 21.28 -39.78
CA SER A 285 5.37 21.74 -40.99
C SER A 285 4.91 23.19 -40.82
N ILE A 286 4.36 23.55 -39.66
CA ILE A 286 3.98 24.93 -39.33
C ILE A 286 5.18 25.88 -39.29
N LEU A 287 6.33 25.48 -38.72
CA LEU A 287 7.54 26.33 -38.78
C LEU A 287 8.00 26.56 -40.23
N LYS A 288 8.05 25.50 -41.06
CA LYS A 288 8.40 25.60 -42.49
C LYS A 288 7.38 26.43 -43.29
N ARG A 289 6.11 26.41 -42.88
CA ARG A 289 5.03 27.24 -43.46
C ARG A 289 5.22 28.72 -43.09
N MET A 290 5.50 28.99 -41.83
CA MET A 290 5.77 30.32 -41.28
C MET A 290 6.98 30.99 -41.97
N ASP A 291 8.07 30.24 -42.20
CA ASP A 291 9.23 30.68 -43.02
C ASP A 291 8.80 31.08 -44.45
N ARG A 292 7.94 30.28 -45.12
CA ARG A 292 7.46 30.54 -46.49
C ARG A 292 6.54 31.74 -46.62
N GLU A 293 5.74 32.04 -45.59
CA GLU A 293 4.84 33.20 -45.55
C GLU A 293 5.56 34.51 -45.16
N GLY A 294 6.89 34.48 -44.99
CA GLY A 294 7.70 35.65 -44.66
C GLY A 294 7.61 36.09 -43.20
N CYS A 295 7.02 35.26 -42.32
CA CYS A 295 6.97 35.50 -40.89
C CYS A 295 8.23 34.91 -40.23
N ALA A 296 9.31 35.69 -40.12
CA ALA A 296 10.54 35.21 -39.49
C ALA A 296 10.31 34.70 -38.04
N PRO A 297 10.79 33.49 -37.68
CA PRO A 297 10.62 32.94 -36.33
C PRO A 297 11.44 33.70 -35.30
N ASP A 298 10.78 34.18 -34.25
CA ASP A 298 11.42 34.88 -33.15
C ASP A 298 12.02 33.92 -32.11
N VAL A 299 12.73 34.46 -31.13
CA VAL A 299 13.30 33.70 -30.00
C VAL A 299 12.22 32.82 -29.34
N VAL A 300 11.03 33.37 -29.09
CA VAL A 300 9.92 32.66 -28.43
C VAL A 300 9.42 31.49 -29.26
N THR A 301 9.37 31.62 -30.60
CA THR A 301 9.01 30.55 -31.53
C THR A 301 9.99 29.37 -31.39
N TYR A 302 11.29 29.66 -31.35
CA TYR A 302 12.32 28.65 -31.15
C TYR A 302 12.28 28.03 -29.75
N THR A 303 12.17 28.82 -28.67
CA THR A 303 12.05 28.30 -27.30
C THR A 303 10.84 27.39 -27.13
N VAL A 304 9.70 27.72 -27.75
CA VAL A 304 8.47 26.92 -27.71
C VAL A 304 8.62 25.59 -28.46
N LEU A 305 9.33 25.58 -29.59
CA LEU A 305 9.61 24.34 -30.32
C LEU A 305 10.62 23.46 -29.56
N ILE A 306 11.62 24.07 -28.90
CA ILE A 306 12.57 23.38 -28.03
C ILE A 306 11.86 22.76 -26.82
N ASP A 307 11.02 23.51 -26.10
CA ASP A 307 10.16 22.99 -25.03
C ASP A 307 9.30 21.81 -25.51
N ALA A 308 8.66 21.93 -26.67
CA ALA A 308 7.89 20.85 -27.28
C ALA A 308 8.73 19.59 -27.59
N LEU A 309 9.91 19.75 -28.20
CA LEU A 309 10.81 18.66 -28.56
C LEU A 309 11.36 17.94 -27.33
N CYS A 310 11.79 18.69 -26.31
CA CYS A 310 12.27 18.14 -25.05
C CYS A 310 11.17 17.40 -24.28
N ASN A 311 9.96 17.96 -24.18
CA ASN A 311 8.82 17.25 -23.56
C ASN A 311 8.34 16.03 -24.37
N ALA A 312 8.72 15.93 -25.66
CA ALA A 312 8.51 14.76 -26.51
C ALA A 312 9.72 13.80 -26.56
N GLY A 313 10.76 14.03 -25.75
CA GLY A 313 11.97 13.20 -25.68
C GLY A 313 12.89 13.27 -26.91
N LYS A 314 12.59 14.10 -27.91
CA LYS A 314 13.38 14.26 -29.15
C LYS A 314 14.59 15.20 -28.92
N LEU A 315 15.45 14.84 -27.97
CA LEU A 315 16.54 15.68 -27.44
C LEU A 315 17.57 16.13 -28.48
N ASP A 316 18.05 15.24 -29.35
CA ASP A 316 19.09 15.59 -30.33
C ASP A 316 18.56 16.59 -31.36
N ILE A 317 17.29 16.44 -31.75
CA ILE A 317 16.58 17.39 -32.61
C ILE A 317 16.40 18.74 -31.88
N ALA A 318 16.25 18.77 -30.55
CA ALA A 318 16.28 20.02 -29.79
C ALA A 318 17.67 20.69 -29.79
N LYS A 319 18.76 19.90 -29.69
CA LYS A 319 20.15 20.40 -29.87
C LYS A 319 20.34 21.00 -31.27
N GLU A 320 19.81 20.38 -32.32
CA GLU A 320 19.86 20.91 -33.70
C GLU A 320 19.09 22.22 -33.85
N VAL A 321 17.88 22.33 -33.29
CA VAL A 321 17.08 23.57 -33.31
C VAL A 321 17.79 24.70 -32.57
N PHE A 322 18.38 24.42 -31.41
CA PHE A 322 19.18 25.39 -30.66
C PHE A 322 20.42 25.87 -31.45
N LYS A 323 21.09 24.96 -32.16
CA LYS A 323 22.20 25.31 -33.08
C LYS A 323 21.70 26.16 -34.24
N LYS A 324 20.59 25.80 -34.90
CA LYS A 324 19.95 26.60 -35.97
C LYS A 324 19.61 28.01 -35.48
N MET A 325 19.06 28.13 -34.27
CA MET A 325 18.72 29.42 -33.64
C MET A 325 19.95 30.31 -33.45
N LYS A 326 21.06 29.79 -32.90
CA LYS A 326 22.32 30.55 -32.80
C LYS A 326 22.85 30.95 -34.19
N CYS A 327 22.78 30.07 -35.18
CA CYS A 327 23.19 30.37 -36.56
C CYS A 327 22.29 31.43 -37.24
N SER A 328 21.01 31.54 -36.88
CA SER A 328 20.06 32.49 -37.48
C SER A 328 20.13 33.91 -36.90
N SER A 329 21.28 34.30 -36.33
CA SER A 329 21.55 35.60 -35.67
C SER A 329 20.72 35.93 -34.42
N HIS A 330 19.87 35.01 -33.94
CA HIS A 330 19.06 35.22 -32.74
C HIS A 330 19.83 34.77 -31.49
N LYS A 331 20.14 35.70 -30.59
CA LYS A 331 20.76 35.38 -29.29
C LYS A 331 19.77 34.60 -28.42
N PRO A 332 20.13 33.42 -27.87
CA PRO A 332 19.29 32.73 -26.89
C PRO A 332 19.11 33.57 -25.63
N ASP A 333 17.89 33.57 -25.12
CA ASP A 333 17.57 34.17 -23.83
C ASP A 333 17.82 33.18 -22.68
N ARG A 334 17.82 33.70 -21.44
CA ARG A 334 18.03 32.88 -20.25
C ARG A 334 16.92 31.83 -20.06
N VAL A 335 15.72 32.04 -20.59
CA VAL A 335 14.64 31.03 -20.54
C VAL A 335 14.97 29.84 -21.42
N THR A 336 15.50 30.07 -22.63
CA THR A 336 15.95 28.99 -23.54
C THR A 336 17.07 28.17 -22.91
N TYR A 337 18.05 28.82 -22.26
CA TYR A 337 19.09 28.11 -21.51
C TYR A 337 18.55 27.27 -20.35
N ILE A 338 17.66 27.84 -19.52
CA ILE A 338 17.04 27.10 -18.40
C ILE A 338 16.21 25.91 -18.93
N THR A 339 15.46 26.08 -20.02
CA THR A 339 14.64 25.00 -20.62
C THR A 339 15.51 23.85 -21.14
N MET A 340 16.68 24.15 -21.72
CA MET A 340 17.64 23.12 -22.13
C MET A 340 18.26 22.43 -20.90
N LEU A 341 18.79 23.19 -19.94
CA LEU A 341 19.43 22.66 -18.73
C LEU A 341 18.48 21.75 -17.94
N ASP A 342 17.23 22.17 -17.72
CA ASP A 342 16.18 21.43 -17.02
C ASP A 342 15.88 20.08 -17.69
N LYS A 343 15.74 20.06 -19.01
CA LYS A 343 15.36 18.86 -19.75
C LYS A 343 16.53 17.90 -20.03
N PHE A 344 17.75 18.41 -20.16
CA PHE A 344 18.95 17.55 -20.16
C PHE A 344 19.30 17.03 -18.75
N SER A 345 18.92 17.76 -17.69
CA SER A 345 18.95 17.25 -16.30
C SER A 345 17.95 16.11 -16.09
N ASP A 346 16.69 16.25 -16.53
CA ASP A 346 15.69 15.15 -16.51
C ASP A 346 16.18 13.84 -17.14
N CYS A 347 16.98 13.93 -18.20
CA CYS A 347 17.52 12.77 -18.89
C CYS A 347 18.93 12.35 -18.44
N GLY A 348 19.51 13.01 -17.42
CA GLY A 348 20.82 12.66 -16.84
C GLY A 348 22.04 12.92 -17.73
N ASP A 349 21.90 13.69 -18.81
CA ASP A 349 23.01 14.01 -19.74
C ASP A 349 23.90 15.12 -19.15
N LEU A 350 24.75 14.72 -18.19
CA LEU A 350 25.66 15.63 -17.49
C LEU A 350 26.64 16.36 -18.45
N ALA A 351 26.97 15.73 -19.59
CA ALA A 351 27.87 16.32 -20.58
C ALA A 351 27.19 17.52 -21.25
N SER A 352 25.96 17.35 -21.74
CA SER A 352 25.19 18.44 -22.35
C SER A 352 24.79 19.51 -21.32
N VAL A 353 24.47 19.13 -20.07
CA VAL A 353 24.19 20.12 -19.00
C VAL A 353 25.41 21.02 -18.76
N ARG A 354 26.63 20.46 -18.76
CA ARG A 354 27.87 21.25 -18.64
C ARG A 354 28.15 22.08 -19.91
N GLU A 355 27.92 21.55 -21.12
CA GLU A 355 28.04 22.31 -22.38
C GLU A 355 27.12 23.55 -22.36
N PHE A 356 25.84 23.38 -22.03
CA PHE A 356 24.88 24.49 -21.98
C PHE A 356 25.16 25.48 -20.85
N TRP A 357 25.76 25.05 -19.73
CA TRP A 357 26.21 25.96 -18.68
C TRP A 357 27.33 26.89 -19.18
N SER A 358 28.40 26.33 -19.75
CA SER A 358 29.51 27.14 -20.27
C SER A 358 29.07 28.05 -21.44
N LEU A 359 28.12 27.61 -22.27
CA LEU A 359 27.51 28.44 -23.32
C LEU A 359 26.63 29.58 -22.75
N MET A 360 25.92 29.34 -21.64
CA MET A 360 25.12 30.36 -20.95
C MET A 360 26.01 31.48 -20.39
N GLU A 361 27.12 31.11 -19.73
CA GLU A 361 28.08 32.05 -19.17
C GLU A 361 28.83 32.82 -20.27
N ALA A 362 29.25 32.13 -21.35
CA ALA A 362 29.91 32.75 -22.50
C ALA A 362 29.02 33.73 -23.27
N ASP A 363 27.70 33.47 -23.36
CA ASP A 363 26.72 34.41 -23.92
C ASP A 363 26.42 35.60 -22.97
N GLY A 364 26.95 35.58 -21.74
CA GLY A 364 26.87 36.67 -20.75
C GLY A 364 25.75 36.55 -19.72
N HIS A 365 25.04 35.41 -19.64
CA HIS A 365 23.99 35.18 -18.66
C HIS A 365 24.59 34.60 -17.38
N LYS A 366 24.47 35.31 -16.25
CA LYS A 366 24.92 34.79 -14.94
C LYS A 366 24.02 33.66 -14.44
N ALA A 367 24.66 32.63 -13.89
CA ALA A 367 23.99 31.59 -13.11
C ALA A 367 23.25 32.18 -11.89
N ASP A 368 22.18 31.50 -11.49
CA ASP A 368 21.35 31.85 -10.35
C ASP A 368 20.91 30.61 -9.57
N VAL A 369 20.12 30.80 -8.51
CA VAL A 369 19.53 29.72 -7.70
C VAL A 369 18.92 28.62 -8.59
N VAL A 370 18.12 28.98 -9.61
CA VAL A 370 17.44 27.99 -10.46
C VAL A 370 18.44 27.15 -11.27
N THR A 371 19.46 27.75 -11.88
CA THR A 371 20.46 26.97 -12.63
C THR A 371 21.28 26.07 -11.70
N PHE A 372 21.68 26.56 -10.52
CA PHE A 372 22.36 25.72 -9.51
C PHE A 372 21.48 24.54 -9.04
N THR A 373 20.17 24.75 -8.78
CA THR A 373 19.25 23.64 -8.45
C THR A 373 19.17 22.60 -9.57
N ILE A 374 19.12 23.02 -10.83
CA ILE A 374 19.05 22.11 -11.99
C ILE A 374 20.32 21.26 -12.13
N LEU A 375 21.50 21.85 -11.90
CA LEU A 375 22.79 21.14 -11.94
C LEU A 375 22.92 20.14 -10.77
N VAL A 376 22.48 20.54 -9.57
CA VAL A 376 22.39 19.66 -8.38
C VAL A 376 21.47 18.47 -8.65
N ASP A 377 20.28 18.70 -9.21
CA ASP A 377 19.32 17.65 -9.55
C ASP A 377 19.84 16.72 -10.66
N ALA A 378 20.56 17.24 -11.66
CA ALA A 378 21.24 16.43 -12.69
C ALA A 378 22.27 15.47 -12.06
N LEU A 379 23.11 16.00 -11.16
CA LEU A 379 24.11 15.21 -10.43
C LEU A 379 23.45 14.16 -9.52
N CYS A 380 22.35 14.50 -8.85
CA CYS A 380 21.53 13.57 -8.07
C CYS A 380 20.91 12.45 -8.93
N LYS A 381 20.35 12.78 -10.10
CA LYS A 381 19.77 11.81 -11.06
C LYS A 381 20.83 10.84 -11.62
N VAL A 382 22.06 11.30 -11.82
CA VAL A 382 23.22 10.49 -12.26
C VAL A 382 23.89 9.73 -11.08
N GLY A 383 23.43 9.93 -9.84
CA GLY A 383 23.98 9.28 -8.65
C GLY A 383 25.28 9.90 -8.11
N LYS A 384 25.73 11.01 -8.68
CA LYS A 384 26.94 11.76 -8.27
C LYS A 384 26.63 12.78 -7.17
N VAL A 385 26.05 12.32 -6.07
CA VAL A 385 25.59 13.22 -4.99
C VAL A 385 26.76 13.91 -4.26
N ASN A 386 27.96 13.33 -4.24
CA ASN A 386 29.14 14.00 -3.68
C ASN A 386 29.52 15.25 -4.50
N ASP A 387 29.55 15.15 -5.84
CA ASP A 387 29.72 16.29 -6.74
C ASP A 387 28.60 17.34 -6.52
N ALA A 388 27.38 16.91 -6.20
CA ALA A 388 26.24 17.80 -5.93
C ALA A 388 26.40 18.60 -4.61
N PHE A 389 27.07 18.03 -3.60
CA PHE A 389 27.46 18.77 -2.39
C PHE A 389 28.54 19.82 -2.70
N VAL A 390 29.54 19.49 -3.54
CA VAL A 390 30.54 20.48 -3.98
C VAL A 390 29.87 21.66 -4.67
N VAL A 391 28.91 21.41 -5.57
CA VAL A 391 28.11 22.47 -6.22
C VAL A 391 27.24 23.26 -5.22
N LEU A 392 26.74 22.63 -4.15
CA LEU A 392 26.02 23.34 -3.07
C LEU A 392 26.96 24.26 -2.28
N ASP A 393 28.22 23.89 -2.08
CA ASP A 393 29.20 24.71 -1.36
C ASP A 393 29.77 25.83 -2.26
N GLU A 394 30.06 25.56 -3.54
CA GLU A 394 30.34 26.59 -4.54
C GLU A 394 29.23 27.65 -4.59
N MET A 395 27.96 27.23 -4.55
CA MET A 395 26.81 28.11 -4.52
C MET A 395 26.82 29.05 -3.28
N LYS A 396 27.23 28.54 -2.11
CA LYS A 396 27.38 29.35 -0.87
C LYS A 396 28.55 30.33 -0.98
N GLU A 397 29.71 29.89 -1.46
CA GLU A 397 30.92 30.71 -1.62
C GLU A 397 30.71 31.87 -2.62
N ILE A 398 29.92 31.65 -3.67
CA ILE A 398 29.49 32.69 -4.63
C ILE A 398 28.46 33.66 -3.99
N GLY A 399 28.00 33.39 -2.77
CA GLY A 399 27.06 34.24 -2.01
C GLY A 399 25.59 34.01 -2.37
N ILE A 400 25.25 32.89 -3.03
CA ILE A 400 23.90 32.56 -3.44
C ILE A 400 23.30 31.59 -2.41
N LEU A 401 22.32 32.04 -1.63
CA LEU A 401 21.69 31.19 -0.62
C LEU A 401 20.89 30.03 -1.27
N PRO A 402 21.13 28.76 -0.89
CA PRO A 402 20.29 27.64 -1.29
C PRO A 402 18.84 27.84 -0.85
N ASN A 403 17.89 27.42 -1.68
CA ASN A 403 16.48 27.46 -1.35
C ASN A 403 15.96 26.07 -0.93
N LEU A 404 14.73 26.04 -0.40
CA LEU A 404 14.04 24.80 -0.02
C LEU A 404 13.89 23.79 -1.17
N HIS A 405 13.95 24.22 -2.44
CA HIS A 405 13.94 23.31 -3.59
C HIS A 405 15.29 22.60 -3.75
N THR A 406 16.42 23.31 -3.65
CA THR A 406 17.78 22.74 -3.70
C THR A 406 18.02 21.70 -2.61
N TYR A 407 17.60 21.98 -1.38
CA TYR A 407 17.68 21.00 -0.28
C TYR A 407 16.79 19.77 -0.57
N ASN A 408 15.54 19.97 -1.01
CA ASN A 408 14.65 18.86 -1.36
C ASN A 408 15.15 18.01 -2.55
N THR A 409 15.85 18.59 -3.55
CA THR A 409 16.48 17.81 -4.63
C THR A 409 17.66 16.97 -4.14
N LEU A 410 18.49 17.51 -3.24
CA LEU A 410 19.59 16.75 -2.61
C LEU A 410 19.07 15.61 -1.72
N ILE A 411 18.06 15.88 -0.88
CA ILE A 411 17.38 14.86 -0.06
C ILE A 411 16.80 13.76 -0.96
N CYS A 412 16.12 14.13 -2.06
CA CYS A 412 15.63 13.14 -3.03
C CYS A 412 16.76 12.31 -3.66
N GLY A 413 17.90 12.91 -3.99
CA GLY A 413 19.09 12.21 -4.49
C GLY A 413 19.69 11.23 -3.48
N LEU A 414 19.88 11.67 -2.22
CA LEU A 414 20.40 10.82 -1.13
C LEU A 414 19.48 9.62 -0.85
N LEU A 415 18.17 9.86 -0.79
CA LEU A 415 17.18 8.80 -0.59
C LEU A 415 17.14 7.81 -1.77
N ARG A 416 17.29 8.25 -3.03
CA ARG A 416 17.45 7.33 -4.18
C ARG A 416 18.68 6.42 -4.05
N LEU A 417 19.77 6.92 -3.48
CA LEU A 417 20.99 6.16 -3.18
C LEU A 417 20.95 5.41 -1.83
N ARG A 418 19.82 5.42 -1.12
CA ARG A 418 19.64 4.84 0.22
C ARG A 418 20.56 5.41 1.32
N ARG A 419 21.15 6.60 1.12
CA ARG A 419 22.00 7.31 2.08
C ARG A 419 21.16 8.07 3.10
N LEU A 420 20.42 7.33 3.92
CA LEU A 420 19.40 7.88 4.83
C LEU A 420 19.98 8.80 5.93
N GLY A 421 21.14 8.47 6.51
CA GLY A 421 21.75 9.28 7.58
C GLY A 421 22.03 10.70 7.11
N GLU A 422 22.77 10.85 6.02
CA GLU A 422 23.07 12.13 5.38
C GLU A 422 21.81 12.88 4.92
N ALA A 423 20.75 12.17 4.53
CA ALA A 423 19.47 12.80 4.16
C ALA A 423 18.76 13.44 5.37
N LEU A 424 18.85 12.80 6.55
CA LEU A 424 18.34 13.34 7.81
C LEU A 424 19.20 14.50 8.30
N GLU A 425 20.54 14.33 8.32
CA GLU A 425 21.48 15.41 8.64
C GLU A 425 21.28 16.63 7.75
N LEU A 426 21.02 16.45 6.45
CA LEU A 426 20.74 17.56 5.54
C LEU A 426 19.39 18.26 5.83
N CYS A 427 18.40 17.52 6.34
CA CYS A 427 17.13 18.10 6.79
C CYS A 427 17.30 18.92 8.08
N ASP A 428 18.09 18.42 9.05
CA ASP A 428 18.39 19.13 10.29
C ASP A 428 19.26 20.38 10.01
N ASN A 429 20.25 20.28 9.12
CA ASN A 429 21.04 21.42 8.65
C ASN A 429 20.18 22.48 7.93
N MET A 430 19.16 22.06 7.18
CA MET A 430 18.22 22.98 6.54
C MET A 430 17.41 23.77 7.59
N GLU A 431 17.03 23.16 8.72
CA GLU A 431 16.38 23.84 9.84
C GLU A 431 17.33 24.83 10.53
N LEU A 432 18.60 24.45 10.74
CA LEU A 432 19.66 25.33 11.28
C LEU A 432 19.95 26.54 10.37
N CYS A 433 19.84 26.38 9.04
CA CYS A 433 19.92 27.48 8.08
C CYS A 433 18.66 28.39 8.06
N GLY A 434 17.65 28.13 8.90
CA GLY A 434 16.42 28.92 9.00
C GLY A 434 15.36 28.59 7.93
N THR A 435 15.62 27.62 7.07
CA THR A 435 14.67 27.11 6.07
C THR A 435 13.81 25.99 6.65
N GLN A 436 12.55 26.30 6.95
CA GLN A 436 11.63 25.31 7.52
C GLN A 436 11.20 24.25 6.48
N PRO A 437 11.17 22.95 6.83
CA PRO A 437 10.66 21.90 5.95
C PRO A 437 9.17 22.10 5.66
N ASN A 438 8.75 21.75 4.44
CA ASN A 438 7.35 21.77 4.05
C ASN A 438 6.78 20.36 3.93
N ALA A 439 5.48 20.24 3.61
CA ALA A 439 4.85 18.94 3.38
C ALA A 439 5.57 18.08 2.32
N TYR A 440 6.20 18.70 1.30
CA TYR A 440 6.95 17.97 0.28
C TYR A 440 8.24 17.35 0.83
N THR A 441 8.95 18.04 1.72
CA THR A 441 10.12 17.46 2.44
C THR A 441 9.74 16.18 3.18
N TYR A 442 8.60 16.17 3.90
CA TYR A 442 8.11 14.96 4.57
C TYR A 442 7.62 13.88 3.58
N ILE A 443 6.95 14.26 2.48
CA ILE A 443 6.55 13.33 1.41
C ILE A 443 7.75 12.55 0.86
N LEU A 444 8.92 13.17 0.69
CA LEU A 444 10.13 12.47 0.21
C LEU A 444 10.55 11.33 1.14
N PHE A 445 10.53 11.54 2.46
CA PHE A 445 10.85 10.49 3.44
C PHE A 445 9.75 9.41 3.50
N ILE A 446 8.47 9.80 3.46
CA ILE A 446 7.33 8.87 3.48
C ILE A 446 7.36 7.95 2.24
N ASP A 447 7.58 8.52 1.05
CA ASP A 447 7.74 7.78 -0.22
C ASP A 447 8.95 6.84 -0.19
N TYR A 448 10.07 7.27 0.38
CA TYR A 448 11.25 6.43 0.57
C TYR A 448 10.99 5.23 1.50
N TYR A 449 10.44 5.46 2.69
CA TYR A 449 10.10 4.39 3.63
C TYR A 449 9.04 3.45 3.03
N GLY A 450 8.05 3.98 2.30
CA GLY A 450 7.07 3.18 1.57
C GLY A 450 7.68 2.28 0.49
N LYS A 451 8.70 2.76 -0.23
CA LYS A 451 9.46 1.97 -1.23
C LYS A 451 10.41 0.94 -0.61
N LEU A 452 10.73 1.05 0.68
CA LEU A 452 11.43 0.03 1.44
C LEU A 452 10.48 -0.96 2.14
N GLY A 453 9.17 -0.70 2.17
CA GLY A 453 8.19 -1.46 2.96
C GLY A 453 8.20 -1.13 4.46
N GLU A 454 8.94 -0.11 4.90
CA GLU A 454 9.03 0.31 6.30
C GLU A 454 7.84 1.19 6.71
N ALA A 455 6.63 0.62 6.65
CA ALA A 455 5.36 1.34 6.89
C ALA A 455 5.32 2.09 8.23
N ASP A 456 5.92 1.55 9.29
CA ASP A 456 5.88 2.16 10.61
C ASP A 456 6.65 3.49 10.66
N LYS A 457 7.79 3.60 9.98
CA LYS A 457 8.56 4.86 9.86
C LYS A 457 7.87 5.84 8.91
N ALA A 458 7.15 5.36 7.90
CA ALA A 458 6.31 6.17 7.02
C ALA A 458 5.12 6.80 7.78
N VAL A 459 4.51 6.07 8.72
CA VAL A 459 3.48 6.61 9.62
C VAL A 459 4.08 7.55 10.66
N GLU A 460 5.20 7.18 11.29
CA GLU A 460 5.89 8.02 12.28
C GLU A 460 6.28 9.39 11.68
N THR A 461 6.80 9.42 10.45
CA THR A 461 7.12 10.68 9.75
C THR A 461 5.88 11.48 9.32
N PHE A 462 4.76 10.82 9.00
CA PHE A 462 3.48 11.47 8.73
C PHE A 462 2.88 12.11 9.99
N GLU A 463 2.94 11.45 11.16
CA GLU A 463 2.50 12.04 12.42
C GLU A 463 3.46 13.15 12.91
N LYS A 464 4.78 13.02 12.70
CA LYS A 464 5.76 14.11 12.93
C LYS A 464 5.43 15.37 12.10
N MET A 465 5.00 15.21 10.85
CA MET A 465 4.54 16.32 10.00
C MET A 465 3.30 17.01 10.61
N LYS A 466 2.29 16.26 11.07
CA LYS A 466 1.11 16.82 11.74
C LYS A 466 1.45 17.51 13.06
N ALA A 467 2.32 16.91 13.87
CA ALA A 467 2.73 17.44 15.18
C ALA A 467 3.45 18.79 15.06
N ARG A 468 4.14 19.03 13.94
CA ARG A 468 4.73 20.34 13.56
C ARG A 468 3.72 21.35 12.99
N GLY A 469 2.42 21.03 12.99
CA GLY A 469 1.34 21.91 12.52
C GLY A 469 1.22 22.02 11.00
N ILE A 470 1.92 21.17 10.23
CA ILE A 470 1.83 21.15 8.78
C ILE A 470 0.56 20.38 8.38
N ALA A 471 -0.41 21.06 7.78
CA ALA A 471 -1.64 20.44 7.31
C ALA A 471 -1.32 19.36 6.25
N PRO A 472 -1.77 18.09 6.42
CA PRO A 472 -1.52 17.04 5.46
C PRO A 472 -2.23 17.34 4.13
N THR A 473 -1.52 17.13 3.03
CA THR A 473 -2.10 17.22 1.68
C THR A 473 -2.58 15.83 1.22
N VAL A 474 -3.48 15.78 0.23
CA VAL A 474 -3.91 14.51 -0.39
C VAL A 474 -2.71 13.70 -0.89
N VAL A 475 -1.65 14.35 -1.40
CA VAL A 475 -0.40 13.70 -1.81
C VAL A 475 0.33 13.04 -0.64
N ALA A 476 0.41 13.72 0.53
CA ALA A 476 1.00 13.13 1.73
C ALA A 476 0.19 11.93 2.25
N CYS A 477 -1.13 12.06 2.29
CA CYS A 477 -2.01 10.95 2.66
C CYS A 477 -1.89 9.77 1.67
N ASN A 478 -1.82 10.02 0.36
CA ASN A 478 -1.66 9.00 -0.67
C ASN A 478 -0.29 8.30 -0.54
N ALA A 479 0.79 8.99 -0.18
CA ALA A 479 2.10 8.39 0.06
C ALA A 479 2.10 7.47 1.30
N SER A 480 1.49 7.89 2.41
CA SER A 480 1.34 7.04 3.61
C SER A 480 0.37 5.86 3.37
N LEU A 481 -0.71 6.08 2.62
CA LEU A 481 -1.64 5.01 2.20
C LEU A 481 -0.96 3.99 1.29
N TYR A 482 -0.06 4.41 0.39
CA TYR A 482 0.76 3.49 -0.40
C TYR A 482 1.61 2.57 0.50
N SER A 483 2.37 3.14 1.45
CA SER A 483 3.18 2.33 2.38
C SER A 483 2.36 1.35 3.23
N LEU A 484 1.15 1.76 3.64
CA LEU A 484 0.23 0.92 4.41
C LEU A 484 -0.51 -0.12 3.54
N ALA A 485 -0.67 0.15 2.25
CA ALA A 485 -1.29 -0.77 1.30
C ALA A 485 -0.37 -1.96 0.97
N GLU A 486 0.93 -1.72 0.70
CA GLU A 486 1.88 -2.82 0.44
C GLU A 486 1.95 -3.81 1.62
N VAL A 487 1.97 -3.32 2.86
CA VAL A 487 2.05 -4.15 4.08
C VAL A 487 0.66 -4.61 4.59
N GLY A 488 -0.44 -4.16 3.97
CA GLY A 488 -1.81 -4.56 4.33
C GLY A 488 -2.29 -4.07 5.71
N ARG A 489 -1.70 -3.01 6.27
CA ARG A 489 -1.97 -2.52 7.64
C ARG A 489 -3.28 -1.70 7.71
N LEU A 490 -4.40 -2.37 7.46
CA LEU A 490 -5.73 -1.81 7.20
C LEU A 490 -6.25 -0.83 8.27
N ARG A 491 -5.94 -1.04 9.57
CA ARG A 491 -6.42 -0.18 10.66
C ARG A 491 -5.90 1.26 10.52
N GLU A 492 -4.62 1.41 10.23
CA GLU A 492 -4.01 2.73 10.05
C GLU A 492 -4.37 3.34 8.70
N ALA A 493 -4.53 2.52 7.66
CA ALA A 493 -5.05 2.98 6.37
C ALA A 493 -6.48 3.57 6.49
N LYS A 494 -7.39 2.88 7.20
CA LYS A 494 -8.73 3.43 7.50
C LYS A 494 -8.64 4.76 8.28
N ASN A 495 -7.76 4.86 9.28
CA ASN A 495 -7.58 6.10 10.05
C ASN A 495 -7.14 7.28 9.16
N ILE A 496 -6.17 7.09 8.27
CA ILE A 496 -5.74 8.14 7.32
C ILE A 496 -6.87 8.46 6.34
N PHE A 497 -7.52 7.45 5.75
CA PHE A 497 -8.57 7.63 4.75
C PHE A 497 -9.79 8.41 5.27
N TYR A 498 -10.32 8.05 6.45
CA TYR A 498 -11.41 8.82 7.07
C TYR A 498 -10.92 10.17 7.61
N GLY A 499 -9.65 10.29 7.99
CA GLY A 499 -9.01 11.57 8.32
C GLY A 499 -9.03 12.57 7.18
N ILE A 500 -8.82 12.13 5.92
CA ILE A 500 -8.96 12.98 4.72
C ILE A 500 -10.37 13.60 4.69
N LYS A 501 -11.41 12.77 4.77
CA LYS A 501 -12.82 13.21 4.76
C LYS A 501 -13.13 14.16 5.93
N GLN A 502 -12.68 13.83 7.14
CA GLN A 502 -12.86 14.68 8.33
C GLN A 502 -12.15 16.04 8.22
N SER A 503 -11.02 16.11 7.49
CA SER A 503 -10.30 17.36 7.22
C SER A 503 -10.96 18.24 6.14
N GLY A 504 -12.08 17.82 5.54
CA GLY A 504 -12.76 18.53 4.45
C GLY A 504 -12.08 18.40 3.09
N LEU A 505 -11.09 17.50 2.96
CA LEU A 505 -10.46 17.17 1.69
C LEU A 505 -11.30 16.10 0.96
N VAL A 506 -11.48 16.29 -0.36
CA VAL A 506 -12.11 15.29 -1.23
C VAL A 506 -11.05 14.25 -1.63
N PRO A 507 -11.23 12.95 -1.36
CA PRO A 507 -10.32 11.90 -1.82
C PRO A 507 -10.31 11.80 -3.35
N ASP A 508 -9.15 11.52 -3.95
CA ASP A 508 -9.02 11.33 -5.39
C ASP A 508 -9.04 9.84 -5.79
N SER A 509 -9.05 9.56 -7.10
CA SER A 509 -9.04 8.19 -7.63
C SER A 509 -7.84 7.36 -7.13
N ILE A 510 -6.69 8.02 -6.89
CA ILE A 510 -5.49 7.36 -6.36
C ILE A 510 -5.70 7.02 -4.89
N THR A 511 -6.32 7.91 -4.09
CA THR A 511 -6.69 7.64 -2.69
C THR A 511 -7.61 6.41 -2.59
N TYR A 512 -8.65 6.34 -3.43
CA TYR A 512 -9.56 5.20 -3.49
C TYR A 512 -8.85 3.91 -3.93
N ASN A 513 -8.02 3.97 -4.97
CA ASN A 513 -7.24 2.82 -5.46
C ASN A 513 -6.27 2.26 -4.40
N MET A 514 -5.52 3.12 -3.69
CA MET A 514 -4.62 2.68 -2.61
C MET A 514 -5.40 2.03 -1.46
N MET A 515 -6.57 2.56 -1.13
CA MET A 515 -7.45 1.98 -0.11
C MET A 515 -8.00 0.60 -0.54
N MET A 516 -8.40 0.44 -1.80
CA MET A 516 -8.79 -0.86 -2.37
C MET A 516 -7.63 -1.88 -2.37
N LYS A 517 -6.40 -1.44 -2.70
CA LYS A 517 -5.22 -2.32 -2.60
C LYS A 517 -4.94 -2.75 -1.16
N CYS A 518 -5.09 -1.86 -0.18
CA CYS A 518 -4.95 -2.19 1.24
C CYS A 518 -6.04 -3.20 1.68
N TYR A 519 -7.29 -3.03 1.24
CA TYR A 519 -8.36 -4.01 1.44
C TYR A 519 -8.05 -5.37 0.78
N SER A 520 -7.46 -5.39 -0.42
CA SER A 520 -7.03 -6.63 -1.08
C SER A 520 -6.00 -7.41 -0.26
N ASN A 521 -4.95 -6.72 0.20
CA ASN A 521 -3.86 -7.34 0.97
C ASN A 521 -4.32 -7.75 2.38
N ALA A 522 -5.40 -7.17 2.89
CA ALA A 522 -6.06 -7.57 4.13
C ALA A 522 -7.15 -8.64 3.96
N GLY A 523 -7.36 -9.21 2.76
CA GLY A 523 -8.37 -10.24 2.49
C GLY A 523 -9.82 -9.76 2.62
N LYS A 524 -10.06 -8.47 2.37
CA LYS A 524 -11.25 -7.72 2.79
C LYS A 524 -12.05 -7.18 1.60
N ILE A 525 -12.56 -8.07 0.77
CA ILE A 525 -13.02 -7.76 -0.60
C ILE A 525 -14.37 -7.05 -0.64
N ASP A 526 -15.36 -7.45 0.18
CA ASP A 526 -16.68 -6.82 0.20
C ASP A 526 -16.62 -5.33 0.57
N GLU A 527 -15.74 -4.97 1.51
CA GLU A 527 -15.46 -3.58 1.87
C GLU A 527 -14.76 -2.80 0.74
N ALA A 528 -14.05 -3.48 -0.18
CA ALA A 528 -13.48 -2.84 -1.39
C ALA A 528 -14.54 -2.59 -2.47
N ILE A 529 -15.49 -3.51 -2.66
CA ILE A 529 -16.64 -3.32 -3.55
C ILE A 529 -17.51 -2.17 -3.02
N GLN A 530 -17.80 -2.16 -1.72
CA GLN A 530 -18.55 -1.08 -1.06
C GLN A 530 -17.86 0.28 -1.20
N LEU A 531 -16.52 0.30 -1.21
CA LEU A 531 -15.75 1.52 -1.45
C LEU A 531 -15.91 2.06 -2.88
N LEU A 532 -16.16 1.21 -3.88
CA LEU A 532 -16.45 1.66 -5.24
C LEU A 532 -17.82 2.34 -5.35
N THR A 533 -18.84 1.80 -4.67
CA THR A 533 -20.14 2.51 -4.55
C THR A 533 -19.98 3.83 -3.82
N GLU A 534 -19.24 3.88 -2.71
CA GLU A 534 -18.95 5.13 -2.00
C GLU A 534 -18.20 6.14 -2.90
N MET A 535 -17.26 5.69 -3.74
CA MET A 535 -16.56 6.55 -4.69
C MET A 535 -17.53 7.22 -5.68
N ILE A 536 -18.47 6.45 -6.24
CA ILE A 536 -19.51 6.94 -7.17
C ILE A 536 -20.46 7.91 -6.46
N ASP A 537 -20.91 7.59 -5.26
CA ASP A 537 -21.84 8.42 -4.47
C ASP A 537 -21.22 9.77 -4.06
N ASN A 538 -19.90 9.81 -3.82
CA ASN A 538 -19.15 11.06 -3.58
C ASN A 538 -18.87 11.86 -4.87
N GLY A 539 -19.36 11.42 -6.03
CA GLY A 539 -19.18 12.11 -7.32
C GLY A 539 -17.81 11.89 -7.97
N CYS A 540 -16.99 10.99 -7.45
CA CYS A 540 -15.72 10.61 -8.06
C CYS A 540 -15.98 9.52 -9.11
N HIS A 541 -15.92 9.86 -10.40
CA HIS A 541 -16.04 8.85 -11.45
C HIS A 541 -14.83 7.89 -11.42
N PRO A 542 -15.04 6.57 -11.34
CA PRO A 542 -13.94 5.60 -11.37
C PRO A 542 -13.27 5.59 -12.74
N ASP A 543 -11.96 5.36 -12.74
CA ASP A 543 -11.16 5.18 -13.95
C ASP A 543 -10.87 3.69 -14.23
N VAL A 544 -10.20 3.43 -15.35
CA VAL A 544 -9.80 2.07 -15.77
C VAL A 544 -8.83 1.43 -14.77
N ILE A 545 -8.04 2.21 -14.02
CA ILE A 545 -7.07 1.68 -13.05
C ILE A 545 -7.80 1.16 -11.81
N VAL A 546 -8.75 1.93 -11.26
CA VAL A 546 -9.60 1.51 -10.13
C VAL A 546 -10.34 0.20 -10.46
N LEU A 547 -10.92 0.10 -11.66
CA LEU A 547 -11.65 -1.10 -12.07
C LEU A 547 -10.71 -2.29 -12.37
N ASN A 548 -9.56 -2.07 -13.01
CA ASN A 548 -8.55 -3.13 -13.18
C ASN A 548 -8.02 -3.64 -11.82
N SER A 549 -7.78 -2.74 -10.86
CA SER A 549 -7.39 -3.11 -9.50
C SER A 549 -8.45 -4.00 -8.84
N LEU A 550 -9.73 -3.62 -8.90
CA LEU A 550 -10.82 -4.40 -8.28
C LEU A 550 -11.01 -5.77 -8.96
N ILE A 551 -10.82 -5.86 -10.29
CA ILE A 551 -10.81 -7.15 -11.00
C ILE A 551 -9.66 -8.04 -10.50
N ASP A 552 -8.46 -7.49 -10.29
CA ASP A 552 -7.32 -8.20 -9.69
C ASP A 552 -7.57 -8.64 -8.23
N THR A 553 -8.21 -7.81 -7.40
CA THR A 553 -8.58 -8.22 -6.02
C THR A 553 -9.59 -9.37 -6.00
N LEU A 554 -10.58 -9.33 -6.92
CA LEU A 554 -11.63 -10.34 -7.02
C LEU A 554 -11.08 -11.70 -7.49
N TYR A 555 -10.16 -11.74 -8.47
CA TYR A 555 -9.49 -12.99 -8.86
C TYR A 555 -8.50 -13.50 -7.80
N LYS A 556 -7.83 -12.61 -7.05
CA LYS A 556 -7.02 -13.03 -5.89
C LYS A 556 -7.86 -13.74 -4.84
N ALA A 557 -9.12 -13.34 -4.67
CA ALA A 557 -10.10 -13.91 -3.76
C ALA A 557 -11.03 -14.98 -4.37
N ASP A 558 -10.74 -15.46 -5.59
CA ASP A 558 -11.51 -16.52 -6.28
C ASP A 558 -13.01 -16.18 -6.52
N ARG A 559 -13.34 -14.89 -6.65
CA ARG A 559 -14.68 -14.35 -6.92
C ARG A 559 -14.83 -13.90 -8.39
N SER A 560 -14.58 -14.82 -9.32
CA SER A 560 -14.51 -14.52 -10.76
C SER A 560 -15.82 -14.04 -11.39
N ASN A 561 -16.98 -14.50 -10.92
CA ASN A 561 -18.28 -14.05 -11.42
C ASN A 561 -18.46 -12.53 -11.24
N GLU A 562 -18.09 -12.02 -10.07
CA GLU A 562 -18.11 -10.58 -9.76
C GLU A 562 -17.00 -9.82 -10.51
N ALA A 563 -15.82 -10.43 -10.69
CA ALA A 563 -14.77 -9.85 -11.54
C ALA A 563 -15.24 -9.65 -13.00
N TRP A 564 -16.06 -10.58 -13.50
CA TRP A 564 -16.66 -10.49 -14.83
C TRP A 564 -17.82 -9.48 -14.90
N GLU A 565 -18.63 -9.36 -13.85
CA GLU A 565 -19.61 -8.28 -13.70
C GLU A 565 -18.91 -6.91 -13.73
N MET A 566 -17.81 -6.76 -13.00
CA MET A 566 -17.02 -5.53 -12.99
C MET A 566 -16.43 -5.18 -14.37
N PHE A 567 -16.03 -6.17 -15.17
CA PHE A 567 -15.64 -5.95 -16.57
C PHE A 567 -16.82 -5.53 -17.46
N CYS A 568 -18.02 -6.09 -17.26
CA CYS A 568 -19.22 -5.62 -17.95
C CYS A 568 -19.56 -4.17 -17.59
N LYS A 569 -19.44 -3.82 -16.31
CA LYS A 569 -19.66 -2.47 -15.76
C LYS A 569 -18.75 -1.40 -16.39
N MET A 570 -17.55 -1.75 -16.86
CA MET A 570 -16.70 -0.84 -17.65
C MET A 570 -17.41 -0.34 -18.92
N LYS A 571 -18.15 -1.22 -19.60
CA LYS A 571 -18.89 -0.88 -20.84
C LYS A 571 -20.06 0.06 -20.54
N GLU A 572 -20.77 -0.18 -19.44
CA GLU A 572 -21.87 0.69 -18.97
C GLU A 572 -21.37 2.10 -18.62
N LEU A 573 -20.24 2.19 -17.93
CA LEU A 573 -19.53 3.42 -17.59
C LEU A 573 -18.84 4.09 -18.80
N LYS A 574 -18.94 3.49 -20.00
CA LYS A 574 -18.32 3.96 -21.26
C LYS A 574 -16.80 4.08 -21.19
N LEU A 575 -16.16 3.27 -20.35
CA LEU A 575 -14.72 3.16 -20.25
C LEU A 575 -14.20 2.12 -21.24
N ALA A 576 -13.26 2.50 -22.10
CA ALA A 576 -12.63 1.58 -23.03
C ALA A 576 -11.67 0.63 -22.27
N PRO A 577 -11.81 -0.70 -22.40
CA PRO A 577 -10.82 -1.65 -21.90
C PRO A 577 -9.44 -1.38 -22.48
N THR A 578 -8.40 -1.63 -21.69
CA THR A 578 -6.99 -1.46 -22.11
C THR A 578 -6.29 -2.82 -22.21
N VAL A 579 -5.10 -2.84 -22.81
CA VAL A 579 -4.21 -4.02 -22.78
C VAL A 579 -4.01 -4.54 -21.34
N VAL A 580 -3.88 -3.65 -20.36
CA VAL A 580 -3.76 -4.01 -18.94
C VAL A 580 -5.04 -4.72 -18.45
N THR A 581 -6.22 -4.21 -18.80
CA THR A 581 -7.52 -4.83 -18.46
C THR A 581 -7.59 -6.29 -18.96
N TYR A 582 -7.25 -6.51 -20.23
CA TYR A 582 -7.23 -7.87 -20.79
C TYR A 582 -6.18 -8.75 -20.13
N ASN A 583 -4.97 -8.25 -19.86
CA ASN A 583 -3.93 -9.01 -19.17
C ASN A 583 -4.35 -9.42 -17.75
N THR A 584 -5.00 -8.54 -16.97
CA THR A 584 -5.54 -8.89 -15.64
C THR A 584 -6.60 -9.99 -15.73
N LEU A 585 -7.52 -9.92 -16.69
CA LEU A 585 -8.54 -10.96 -16.92
C LEU A 585 -7.91 -12.29 -17.34
N LEU A 586 -6.93 -12.29 -18.24
CA LEU A 586 -6.21 -13.50 -18.69
C LEU A 586 -5.44 -14.16 -17.54
N ALA A 587 -4.80 -13.38 -16.68
CA ALA A 587 -4.14 -13.88 -15.47
C ALA A 587 -5.15 -14.49 -14.47
N GLY A 588 -6.30 -13.83 -14.30
CA GLY A 588 -7.40 -14.31 -13.44
C GLY A 588 -7.98 -15.64 -13.91
N LEU A 589 -8.41 -15.72 -15.17
CA LEU A 589 -8.90 -16.97 -15.80
C LEU A 589 -7.83 -18.07 -15.78
N GLY A 590 -6.55 -17.70 -15.86
CA GLY A 590 -5.42 -18.61 -15.70
C GLY A 590 -5.23 -19.17 -14.29
N LYS A 591 -5.60 -18.43 -13.24
CA LYS A 591 -5.61 -18.93 -11.85
C LYS A 591 -6.73 -19.97 -11.65
N GLU A 592 -7.86 -19.80 -12.32
CA GLU A 592 -9.03 -20.70 -12.24
C GLU A 592 -8.97 -21.92 -13.17
N GLY A 593 -7.98 -22.01 -14.06
CA GLY A 593 -7.90 -23.08 -15.06
C GLY A 593 -8.88 -22.95 -16.24
N LYS A 594 -9.53 -21.80 -16.42
CA LYS A 594 -10.50 -21.54 -17.51
C LYS A 594 -9.81 -21.24 -18.85
N VAL A 595 -8.92 -22.14 -19.28
CA VAL A 595 -8.06 -22.00 -20.48
C VAL A 595 -8.86 -21.63 -21.74
N GLN A 596 -9.99 -22.30 -21.97
CA GLN A 596 -10.81 -22.10 -23.17
C GLN A 596 -11.51 -20.72 -23.21
N GLU A 597 -11.73 -20.09 -22.07
CA GLU A 597 -12.27 -18.72 -21.99
C GLU A 597 -11.15 -17.69 -22.12
N SER A 598 -9.99 -17.96 -21.52
CA SER A 598 -8.75 -17.18 -21.70
C SER A 598 -8.37 -17.05 -23.18
N TYR A 599 -8.42 -18.16 -23.94
CA TYR A 599 -8.15 -18.16 -25.38
C TYR A 599 -9.14 -17.30 -26.18
N LYS A 600 -10.45 -17.47 -25.94
CA LYS A 600 -11.51 -16.66 -26.60
C LYS A 600 -11.38 -15.17 -26.27
N LEU A 601 -11.01 -14.84 -25.04
CA LEU A 601 -10.78 -13.46 -24.61
C LEU A 601 -9.60 -12.85 -25.36
N PHE A 602 -8.48 -13.58 -25.50
CA PHE A 602 -7.31 -13.17 -26.27
C PHE A 602 -7.62 -12.94 -27.75
N GLU A 603 -8.42 -13.80 -28.40
CA GLU A 603 -8.87 -13.57 -29.77
C GLU A 603 -9.79 -12.34 -29.89
N SER A 604 -10.72 -12.16 -28.95
CA SER A 604 -11.65 -11.01 -28.96
C SER A 604 -10.94 -9.65 -28.82
N MET A 605 -9.77 -9.61 -28.16
CA MET A 605 -8.98 -8.41 -27.91
C MET A 605 -8.67 -7.63 -29.20
N ALA A 606 -8.31 -8.35 -30.27
CA ALA A 606 -8.03 -7.77 -31.59
C ALA A 606 -9.29 -7.21 -32.27
N ALA A 607 -10.45 -7.87 -32.10
CA ALA A 607 -11.73 -7.39 -32.63
C ALA A 607 -12.22 -6.10 -31.94
N TYR A 608 -11.83 -5.89 -30.68
CA TYR A 608 -12.06 -4.64 -29.95
C TYR A 608 -10.99 -3.55 -30.19
N GLY A 609 -10.10 -3.73 -31.18
CA GLY A 609 -9.11 -2.73 -31.57
C GLY A 609 -7.90 -2.61 -30.66
N CYS A 610 -7.70 -3.55 -29.73
CA CYS A 610 -6.49 -3.65 -28.91
C CYS A 610 -5.58 -4.76 -29.46
N PRO A 611 -4.49 -4.45 -30.19
CA PRO A 611 -3.54 -5.48 -30.59
C PRO A 611 -2.83 -6.05 -29.34
N PRO A 612 -2.70 -7.39 -29.21
CA PRO A 612 -1.94 -7.99 -28.12
C PRO A 612 -0.44 -7.68 -28.27
N ASN A 613 0.24 -7.46 -27.15
CA ASN A 613 1.68 -7.18 -27.11
C ASN A 613 2.45 -8.34 -26.44
N THR A 614 3.78 -8.22 -26.35
CA THR A 614 4.67 -9.19 -25.68
C THR A 614 4.19 -9.58 -24.28
N ILE A 615 3.68 -8.62 -23.49
CA ILE A 615 3.17 -8.87 -22.15
C ILE A 615 1.89 -9.71 -22.20
N THR A 616 0.95 -9.40 -23.10
CA THR A 616 -0.27 -10.20 -23.30
C THR A 616 0.05 -11.64 -23.70
N PHE A 617 1.01 -11.84 -24.62
CA PHE A 617 1.50 -13.17 -24.97
C PHE A 617 2.14 -13.88 -23.77
N ASN A 618 3.00 -13.20 -23.00
CA ASN A 618 3.62 -13.76 -21.80
C ASN A 618 2.59 -14.16 -20.74
N THR A 619 1.54 -13.36 -20.51
CA THR A 619 0.43 -13.70 -19.59
C THR A 619 -0.38 -14.90 -20.08
N LEU A 620 -0.66 -14.99 -21.39
CA LEU A 620 -1.34 -16.16 -21.96
C LEU A 620 -0.47 -17.42 -21.86
N LEU A 621 0.84 -17.33 -22.14
CA LEU A 621 1.77 -18.46 -22.02
C LEU A 621 1.90 -18.94 -20.57
N ASP A 622 1.92 -18.03 -19.59
CA ASP A 622 1.92 -18.35 -18.16
C ASP A 622 0.61 -19.04 -17.74
N CYS A 623 -0.54 -18.53 -18.21
CA CYS A 623 -1.84 -19.17 -18.04
C CYS A 623 -1.88 -20.59 -18.63
N LEU A 624 -1.31 -20.82 -19.80
CA LEU A 624 -1.30 -22.14 -20.46
C LEU A 624 -0.33 -23.12 -19.76
N CYS A 625 0.90 -22.68 -19.47
CA CYS A 625 1.92 -23.51 -18.81
C CYS A 625 1.56 -23.90 -17.37
N LYS A 626 0.83 -23.06 -16.63
CA LYS A 626 0.36 -23.40 -15.28
C LYS A 626 -0.73 -24.46 -15.28
N ASN A 627 -1.56 -24.48 -16.32
CA ASN A 627 -2.69 -25.41 -16.49
C ASN A 627 -2.37 -26.59 -17.42
N ASP A 628 -1.08 -26.92 -17.59
CA ASP A 628 -0.57 -28.10 -18.33
C ASP A 628 -0.92 -28.16 -19.84
N GLU A 629 -1.44 -27.07 -20.41
CA GLU A 629 -1.79 -26.92 -21.84
C GLU A 629 -0.57 -26.51 -22.69
N VAL A 630 0.55 -27.22 -22.51
CA VAL A 630 1.87 -26.85 -23.04
C VAL A 630 1.91 -26.89 -24.58
N ASP A 631 1.18 -27.79 -25.23
CA ASP A 631 1.07 -27.83 -26.70
C ASP A 631 0.33 -26.62 -27.26
N LEU A 632 -0.59 -26.01 -26.51
CA LEU A 632 -1.21 -24.74 -26.90
C LEU A 632 -0.26 -23.57 -26.66
N ALA A 633 0.54 -23.62 -25.58
CA ALA A 633 1.60 -22.62 -25.33
C ALA A 633 2.65 -22.60 -26.45
N LEU A 634 3.13 -23.75 -26.91
CA LEU A 634 4.07 -23.87 -28.04
C LEU A 634 3.48 -23.29 -29.35
N LYS A 635 2.19 -23.54 -29.61
CA LYS A 635 1.48 -22.93 -30.76
C LYS A 635 1.40 -21.40 -30.63
N MET A 636 1.18 -20.87 -29.42
CA MET A 636 1.13 -19.42 -29.17
C MET A 636 2.50 -18.75 -29.26
N LEU A 637 3.58 -19.41 -28.83
CA LEU A 637 4.95 -18.92 -29.04
C LEU A 637 5.29 -18.78 -30.53
N TYR A 638 4.81 -19.71 -31.37
CA TYR A 638 4.95 -19.60 -32.83
C TYR A 638 4.00 -18.56 -33.45
N ALA A 639 2.80 -18.36 -32.89
CA ALA A 639 1.88 -17.30 -33.32
C ALA A 639 2.42 -15.89 -33.00
N MET A 640 3.17 -15.75 -31.89
CA MET A 640 3.83 -14.52 -31.46
C MET A 640 4.86 -14.04 -32.49
N THR A 641 5.75 -14.94 -32.93
CA THR A 641 6.77 -14.62 -33.96
C THR A 641 6.17 -14.35 -35.35
N LYS A 642 4.91 -14.74 -35.60
CA LYS A 642 4.14 -14.38 -36.81
C LYS A 642 3.41 -13.03 -36.73
N ARG A 643 3.41 -12.36 -35.59
CA ARG A 643 2.77 -11.03 -35.39
C ARG A 643 3.80 -9.95 -35.02
N ASP A 644 5.03 -10.09 -35.51
CA ASP A 644 6.18 -9.20 -35.26
C ASP A 644 6.47 -8.92 -33.76
N CYS A 645 5.99 -9.80 -32.88
CA CYS A 645 6.25 -9.75 -31.45
C CYS A 645 7.47 -10.63 -31.13
N PHE A 646 8.56 -10.01 -30.69
CA PHE A 646 9.78 -10.75 -30.33
C PHE A 646 9.67 -11.37 -28.92
N PRO A 647 9.91 -12.69 -28.76
CA PRO A 647 10.02 -13.32 -27.45
C PRO A 647 11.14 -12.71 -26.61
N ASP A 648 10.84 -12.38 -25.36
CA ASP A 648 11.81 -11.90 -24.38
C ASP A 648 12.28 -13.06 -23.46
N LEU A 649 13.19 -12.75 -22.53
CA LEU A 649 13.75 -13.74 -21.61
C LEU A 649 12.68 -14.36 -20.70
N PHE A 650 11.63 -13.61 -20.36
CA PHE A 650 10.49 -14.11 -19.59
C PHE A 650 9.66 -15.09 -20.44
N THR A 651 9.39 -14.76 -21.72
CA THR A 651 8.70 -15.65 -22.67
C THR A 651 9.33 -17.05 -22.70
N TYR A 652 10.65 -17.12 -22.83
CA TYR A 652 11.36 -18.41 -22.84
C TYR A 652 11.35 -19.09 -21.47
N ASN A 653 11.61 -18.36 -20.37
CA ASN A 653 11.61 -18.93 -19.01
C ASN A 653 10.23 -19.53 -18.65
N THR A 654 9.12 -18.89 -19.03
CA THR A 654 7.75 -19.39 -18.82
C THR A 654 7.45 -20.67 -19.59
N VAL A 655 7.87 -20.78 -20.87
CA VAL A 655 7.64 -21.98 -21.68
C VAL A 655 8.57 -23.12 -21.25
N ILE A 656 9.82 -22.82 -20.86
CA ILE A 656 10.75 -23.79 -20.24
C ILE A 656 10.16 -24.34 -18.94
N TYR A 657 9.58 -23.48 -18.08
CA TYR A 657 8.91 -23.92 -16.85
C TYR A 657 7.73 -24.87 -17.13
N GLY A 658 6.87 -24.56 -18.12
CA GLY A 658 5.77 -25.45 -18.53
C GLY A 658 6.27 -26.82 -19.00
N LEU A 659 7.29 -26.85 -19.87
CA LEU A 659 7.89 -28.09 -20.36
C LEU A 659 8.62 -28.88 -19.25
N VAL A 660 9.15 -28.21 -18.23
CA VAL A 660 9.72 -28.86 -17.03
C VAL A 660 8.64 -29.49 -16.16
N LYS A 661 7.50 -28.81 -15.99
CA LYS A 661 6.32 -29.32 -15.26
C LYS A 661 5.75 -30.58 -15.95
N ASP A 662 5.60 -30.52 -17.28
CA ASP A 662 5.16 -31.61 -18.18
C ASP A 662 6.27 -32.65 -18.50
N ALA A 663 7.41 -32.60 -17.79
CA ALA A 663 8.55 -33.51 -17.93
C ALA A 663 9.20 -33.63 -19.34
N ARG A 664 8.88 -32.76 -20.29
CA ARG A 664 9.43 -32.68 -21.66
C ARG A 664 10.80 -31.98 -21.69
N ILE A 665 11.73 -32.51 -20.90
CA ILE A 665 13.05 -31.91 -20.63
C ILE A 665 13.91 -31.78 -21.92
N THR A 666 13.73 -32.64 -22.91
CA THR A 666 14.41 -32.56 -24.22
C THR A 666 14.01 -31.32 -25.01
N GLU A 667 12.72 -30.98 -25.04
CA GLU A 667 12.20 -29.77 -25.69
C GLU A 667 12.58 -28.50 -24.91
N ALA A 668 12.57 -28.55 -23.57
CA ALA A 668 13.06 -27.47 -22.72
C ALA A 668 14.54 -27.16 -23.00
N PHE A 669 15.40 -28.18 -23.14
CA PHE A 669 16.80 -28.02 -23.57
C PHE A 669 16.94 -27.42 -24.97
N TRP A 670 16.10 -27.84 -25.92
CA TRP A 670 16.12 -27.30 -27.28
C TRP A 670 15.74 -25.81 -27.29
N LEU A 671 14.70 -25.42 -26.56
CA LEU A 671 14.29 -24.02 -26.40
C LEU A 671 15.37 -23.19 -25.70
N PHE A 672 16.00 -23.69 -24.64
CA PHE A 672 17.16 -23.05 -24.01
C PHE A 672 18.31 -22.81 -25.01
N HIS A 673 18.59 -23.79 -25.88
CA HIS A 673 19.59 -23.66 -26.93
C HIS A 673 19.20 -22.72 -28.08
N GLN A 674 17.92 -22.49 -28.35
CA GLN A 674 17.48 -21.44 -29.27
C GLN A 674 17.57 -20.06 -28.61
N MET A 675 17.10 -19.93 -27.36
CA MET A 675 17.20 -18.71 -26.57
C MET A 675 18.65 -18.20 -26.51
N ARG A 676 19.61 -19.08 -26.21
CA ARG A 676 21.05 -18.75 -26.12
C ARG A 676 21.69 -18.23 -27.42
N LYS A 677 20.98 -18.26 -28.57
CA LYS A 677 21.44 -17.65 -29.84
C LYS A 677 20.99 -16.19 -29.98
N MET A 678 19.96 -15.78 -29.25
CA MET A 678 19.29 -14.47 -29.39
C MET A 678 19.40 -13.63 -28.11
N LEU A 679 19.39 -14.28 -26.95
CA LEU A 679 19.35 -13.67 -25.62
C LEU A 679 20.33 -14.39 -24.68
N TYR A 680 20.84 -13.66 -23.67
CA TYR A 680 21.64 -14.25 -22.60
C TYR A 680 20.71 -14.81 -21.50
N PRO A 681 20.96 -16.01 -20.96
CA PRO A 681 20.21 -16.54 -19.83
C PRO A 681 20.50 -15.76 -18.55
N ASP A 682 19.54 -15.73 -17.63
CA ASP A 682 19.71 -15.19 -16.29
C ASP A 682 19.67 -16.31 -15.22
N CYS A 683 19.78 -15.92 -13.95
CA CYS A 683 19.65 -16.84 -12.84
C CYS A 683 18.26 -17.50 -12.79
N VAL A 684 17.21 -16.84 -13.29
CA VAL A 684 15.84 -17.39 -13.32
C VAL A 684 15.73 -18.51 -14.37
N THR A 685 16.39 -18.40 -15.53
CA THR A 685 16.52 -19.52 -16.49
C THR A 685 17.19 -20.73 -15.82
N LEU A 686 18.21 -20.51 -14.99
CA LEU A 686 18.88 -21.60 -14.27
C LEU A 686 17.99 -22.22 -13.18
N TYR A 687 17.30 -21.39 -12.38
CA TYR A 687 16.38 -21.87 -11.34
C TYR A 687 15.16 -22.62 -11.91
N THR A 688 14.74 -22.33 -13.15
CA THR A 688 13.62 -23.02 -13.81
C THR A 688 14.05 -24.29 -14.55
N LEU A 689 15.20 -24.26 -15.25
CA LEU A 689 15.66 -25.41 -16.04
C LEU A 689 16.33 -26.50 -15.19
N LEU A 690 17.22 -26.13 -14.26
CA LEU A 690 18.09 -27.09 -13.59
C LEU A 690 17.36 -28.10 -12.66
N PRO A 691 16.34 -27.73 -11.87
CA PRO A 691 15.56 -28.69 -11.10
C PRO A 691 14.95 -29.80 -11.96
N GLY A 692 14.29 -29.44 -13.07
CA GLY A 692 13.73 -30.40 -14.04
C GLY A 692 14.78 -31.31 -14.67
N VAL A 693 15.95 -30.77 -15.02
CA VAL A 693 17.06 -31.56 -15.59
C VAL A 693 17.66 -32.54 -14.58
N VAL A 694 17.77 -32.16 -13.31
CA VAL A 694 18.27 -33.06 -12.24
C VAL A 694 17.20 -34.10 -11.87
N LYS A 695 15.91 -33.72 -11.88
CA LYS A 695 14.76 -34.65 -11.73
C LYS A 695 14.76 -35.74 -12.80
N ALA A 696 15.06 -35.40 -14.05
CA ALA A 696 15.22 -36.35 -15.15
C ALA A 696 16.61 -37.03 -15.21
N GLY A 697 17.30 -37.16 -14.06
CA GLY A 697 18.58 -37.87 -13.91
C GLY A 697 19.78 -37.29 -14.69
N SER A 698 19.58 -36.22 -15.46
CA SER A 698 20.53 -35.70 -16.46
C SER A 698 21.60 -34.78 -15.84
N VAL A 699 22.13 -35.19 -14.69
CA VAL A 699 23.05 -34.43 -13.83
C VAL A 699 24.28 -33.90 -14.59
N GLY A 700 24.80 -34.66 -15.57
CA GLY A 700 25.93 -34.23 -16.40
C GLY A 700 25.61 -33.01 -17.30
N ASN A 701 24.38 -32.93 -17.80
CA ASN A 701 23.94 -31.79 -18.62
C ASN A 701 23.63 -30.57 -17.74
N ALA A 702 23.02 -30.76 -16.56
CA ALA A 702 22.85 -29.70 -15.56
C ALA A 702 24.20 -29.07 -15.16
N PHE A 703 25.20 -29.91 -14.85
CA PHE A 703 26.55 -29.45 -14.55
C PHE A 703 27.18 -28.66 -15.71
N LYS A 704 27.01 -29.12 -16.95
CA LYS A 704 27.54 -28.41 -18.13
C LYS A 704 26.91 -27.02 -18.30
N VAL A 705 25.58 -26.89 -18.13
CA VAL A 705 24.89 -25.59 -18.19
C VAL A 705 25.41 -24.63 -17.12
N VAL A 706 25.60 -25.10 -15.89
CA VAL A 706 26.20 -24.29 -14.81
C VAL A 706 27.63 -23.88 -15.14
N LYS A 707 28.47 -24.79 -15.66
CA LYS A 707 29.84 -24.46 -16.07
C LYS A 707 29.86 -23.40 -17.18
N ASP A 708 29.05 -23.55 -18.23
CA ASP A 708 28.90 -22.61 -19.33
C ASP A 708 28.42 -21.21 -18.87
N PHE A 709 27.71 -21.12 -17.74
CA PHE A 709 27.23 -19.87 -17.15
C PHE A 709 28.29 -19.19 -16.27
N ILE A 710 29.01 -19.95 -15.43
CA ILE A 710 30.03 -19.42 -14.51
C ILE A 710 31.23 -18.78 -15.26
N HIS A 711 31.49 -19.18 -16.50
CA HIS A 711 32.54 -18.59 -17.36
C HIS A 711 32.08 -17.30 -18.07
N GLN A 712 31.08 -16.57 -17.55
CA GLN A 712 30.58 -15.32 -18.11
C GLN A 712 30.75 -14.19 -17.07
N ASP A 713 31.72 -13.30 -17.30
CA ASP A 713 32.25 -12.30 -16.34
C ASP A 713 31.29 -11.15 -15.95
N ARG A 714 29.97 -11.37 -15.90
CA ARG A 714 28.95 -10.32 -15.72
C ARG A 714 28.01 -10.47 -14.53
N ILE A 715 28.09 -11.55 -13.76
CA ILE A 715 27.18 -11.82 -12.63
C ILE A 715 28.00 -12.23 -11.40
N SER A 716 27.77 -11.58 -10.26
CA SER A 716 28.34 -12.03 -8.98
C SER A 716 27.58 -13.26 -8.48
N ILE A 717 28.29 -14.37 -8.28
CA ILE A 717 27.70 -15.63 -7.80
C ILE A 717 27.66 -15.57 -6.27
N ASP A 718 26.65 -14.87 -5.77
CA ASP A 718 26.46 -14.62 -4.35
C ASP A 718 26.04 -15.90 -3.59
N ARG A 719 26.17 -15.85 -2.26
CA ARG A 719 25.80 -16.94 -1.33
C ARG A 719 24.40 -17.49 -1.60
N SER A 720 23.45 -16.58 -1.82
CA SER A 720 22.03 -16.83 -2.06
C SER A 720 21.75 -17.52 -3.40
N PHE A 721 22.63 -17.44 -4.40
CA PHE A 721 22.44 -18.15 -5.67
C PHE A 721 22.46 -19.67 -5.46
N TRP A 722 23.46 -20.16 -4.72
CA TRP A 722 23.60 -21.59 -4.45
C TRP A 722 22.52 -22.12 -3.51
N GLU A 723 22.11 -21.33 -2.52
CA GLU A 723 21.02 -21.68 -1.59
C GLU A 723 19.68 -21.79 -2.34
N ASN A 724 19.32 -20.82 -3.19
CA ASN A 724 18.09 -20.87 -3.98
C ASN A 724 18.11 -21.98 -5.04
N LEU A 725 19.23 -22.17 -5.76
CA LEU A 725 19.37 -23.23 -6.75
C LEU A 725 19.23 -24.62 -6.11
N MET A 726 19.90 -24.86 -4.98
CA MET A 726 19.80 -26.14 -4.28
C MET A 726 18.41 -26.35 -3.67
N ALA A 727 17.78 -25.30 -3.12
CA ALA A 727 16.40 -25.40 -2.62
C ALA A 727 15.40 -25.74 -3.73
N GLY A 728 15.56 -25.18 -4.95
CA GLY A 728 14.77 -25.54 -6.12
C GLY A 728 14.98 -27.00 -6.55
N ILE A 729 16.24 -27.42 -6.70
CA ILE A 729 16.59 -28.81 -7.07
C ILE A 729 16.05 -29.82 -6.05
N LEU A 730 16.22 -29.57 -4.75
CA LEU A 730 15.75 -30.46 -3.68
C LEU A 730 14.22 -30.49 -3.51
N LYS A 731 13.49 -29.55 -4.12
CA LYS A 731 12.02 -29.54 -4.14
C LYS A 731 11.44 -30.43 -5.24
N GLU A 732 12.12 -30.54 -6.38
CA GLU A 732 11.57 -31.21 -7.57
C GLU A 732 12.26 -32.53 -7.95
N ALA A 733 13.54 -32.70 -7.60
CA ALA A 733 14.33 -33.87 -7.96
C ALA A 733 14.46 -34.87 -6.81
N GLU A 734 14.65 -36.15 -7.15
CA GLU A 734 14.98 -37.17 -6.16
C GLU A 734 16.30 -36.84 -5.44
N LEU A 735 16.32 -37.14 -4.15
CA LEU A 735 17.39 -36.73 -3.25
C LEU A 735 18.78 -37.28 -3.67
N ASN A 736 18.84 -38.48 -4.24
CA ASN A 736 20.07 -39.06 -4.79
C ASN A 736 20.64 -38.27 -5.98
N HIS A 737 19.77 -37.78 -6.87
CA HIS A 737 20.15 -36.98 -8.03
C HIS A 737 20.63 -35.58 -7.61
N ALA A 738 19.98 -34.98 -6.60
CA ALA A 738 20.42 -33.73 -5.99
C ALA A 738 21.79 -33.86 -5.29
N ILE A 739 22.06 -34.96 -4.58
CA ILE A 739 23.38 -35.26 -4.01
C ILE A 739 24.44 -35.39 -5.12
N SER A 740 24.19 -36.19 -6.17
CA SER A 740 25.16 -36.37 -7.26
C SER A 740 25.47 -35.07 -8.01
N PHE A 741 24.51 -34.13 -8.06
CA PHE A 741 24.73 -32.79 -8.59
C PHE A 741 25.64 -31.95 -7.67
N ALA A 742 25.32 -31.87 -6.37
CA ALA A 742 26.11 -31.14 -5.38
C ALA A 742 27.57 -31.65 -5.31
N GLU A 743 27.78 -32.97 -5.31
CA GLU A 743 29.11 -33.58 -5.32
C GLU A 743 29.93 -33.14 -6.55
N LYS A 744 29.33 -33.09 -7.74
CA LYS A 744 30.02 -32.66 -8.98
C LYS A 744 30.34 -31.16 -8.99
N VAL A 745 29.48 -30.32 -8.43
CA VAL A 745 29.73 -28.88 -8.28
C VAL A 745 30.91 -28.62 -7.33
N VAL A 746 30.96 -29.34 -6.20
CA VAL A 746 32.04 -29.21 -5.20
C VAL A 746 33.36 -29.83 -5.69
N LEU A 747 33.33 -30.99 -6.36
CA LEU A 747 34.52 -31.66 -6.93
C LEU A 747 35.31 -30.78 -7.90
N VAL A 748 34.65 -29.85 -8.61
CA VAL A 748 35.28 -28.93 -9.57
C VAL A 748 35.62 -27.57 -8.93
N GLY A 749 35.39 -27.41 -7.63
CA GLY A 749 35.78 -26.23 -6.86
C GLY A 749 34.95 -24.97 -7.15
N LEU A 750 33.80 -25.11 -7.82
CA LEU A 750 32.92 -24.00 -8.24
C LEU A 750 32.23 -23.30 -7.06
N CYS A 751 32.16 -23.95 -5.90
CA CYS A 751 31.76 -23.33 -4.63
C CYS A 751 32.64 -23.90 -3.50
N ARG A 752 33.22 -23.00 -2.68
CA ARG A 752 34.01 -23.35 -1.49
C ARG A 752 33.26 -23.12 -0.16
N ASN A 753 32.09 -22.49 -0.22
CA ASN A 753 31.32 -22.05 0.95
C ASN A 753 30.25 -23.09 1.31
N GLY A 754 30.05 -23.37 2.61
CA GLY A 754 29.11 -24.38 3.11
C GLY A 754 27.62 -24.18 2.79
N SER A 755 27.24 -23.12 2.07
CA SER A 755 25.87 -22.76 1.68
C SER A 755 25.13 -23.83 0.86
N ILE A 756 25.84 -24.71 0.15
CA ILE A 756 25.21 -25.88 -0.51
C ILE A 756 24.72 -26.91 0.52
N MET A 757 25.35 -27.00 1.70
CA MET A 757 25.01 -27.99 2.73
C MET A 757 23.72 -27.63 3.49
N VAL A 758 23.46 -26.34 3.77
CA VAL A 758 22.33 -25.92 4.62
C VAL A 758 20.97 -26.39 4.08
N PRO A 759 20.60 -26.21 2.79
CA PRO A 759 19.35 -26.73 2.24
C PRO A 759 19.28 -28.27 2.27
N MET A 760 20.40 -28.95 2.01
CA MET A 760 20.47 -30.42 1.96
C MET A 760 20.23 -31.05 3.33
N ILE A 761 20.92 -30.56 4.36
CA ILE A 761 20.76 -31.01 5.75
C ILE A 761 19.32 -30.75 6.22
N LYS A 762 18.82 -29.53 6.02
CA LYS A 762 17.46 -29.11 6.44
C LYS A 762 16.35 -29.97 5.83
N ILE A 763 16.52 -30.45 4.59
CA ILE A 763 15.55 -31.34 3.93
C ILE A 763 15.73 -32.81 4.36
N LEU A 764 16.96 -33.29 4.55
CA LEU A 764 17.22 -34.64 5.07
C LEU A 764 16.70 -34.82 6.51
N CYS A 765 16.94 -33.84 7.39
CA CYS A 765 16.44 -33.84 8.76
C CYS A 765 14.90 -33.81 8.79
N LYS A 766 14.26 -32.97 7.96
CA LYS A 766 12.78 -32.99 7.78
C LYS A 766 12.22 -34.33 7.27
N GLN A 767 13.01 -35.10 6.51
CA GLN A 767 12.65 -36.47 6.11
C GLN A 767 13.00 -37.54 7.16
N LYS A 768 13.43 -37.14 8.37
CA LYS A 768 13.94 -38.01 9.45
C LYS A 768 15.14 -38.90 9.05
N LYS A 769 15.90 -38.48 8.02
CA LYS A 769 17.10 -39.17 7.51
C LYS A 769 18.40 -38.56 8.07
N SER A 770 18.38 -38.17 9.34
CA SER A 770 19.43 -37.39 10.01
C SER A 770 20.78 -38.11 10.06
N LEU A 771 20.78 -39.44 10.07
CA LEU A 771 22.00 -40.26 10.01
C LEU A 771 22.68 -40.17 8.62
N ASP A 772 21.91 -40.07 7.53
CA ASP A 772 22.45 -39.82 6.19
C ASP A 772 22.84 -38.34 6.01
N ALA A 773 22.16 -37.40 6.67
CA ALA A 773 22.61 -36.00 6.77
C ALA A 773 23.99 -35.92 7.44
N HIS A 774 24.23 -36.66 8.52
CA HIS A 774 25.52 -36.70 9.20
C HIS A 774 26.62 -37.34 8.33
N LYS A 775 26.35 -38.44 7.62
CA LYS A 775 27.29 -39.02 6.63
C LYS A 775 27.63 -38.02 5.53
N LEU A 776 26.64 -37.29 5.03
CA LEU A 776 26.81 -36.30 3.97
C LEU A 776 27.62 -35.09 4.47
N PHE A 777 27.31 -34.57 5.65
CA PHE A 777 28.05 -33.48 6.30
C PHE A 777 29.51 -33.85 6.53
N THR A 778 29.78 -35.00 7.17
CA THR A 778 31.14 -35.49 7.40
C THR A 778 31.91 -35.77 6.11
N LYS A 779 31.24 -36.17 5.02
CA LYS A 779 31.86 -36.25 3.69
C LYS A 779 32.23 -34.87 3.16
N PHE A 780 31.34 -33.87 3.22
CA PHE A 780 31.64 -32.52 2.72
C PHE A 780 32.69 -31.76 3.55
N THR A 781 32.76 -31.96 4.87
CA THR A 781 33.82 -31.37 5.69
C THR A 781 35.14 -32.14 5.53
N LYS A 782 35.16 -33.47 5.73
CA LYS A 782 36.43 -34.24 5.82
C LYS A 782 37.02 -34.67 4.48
N SER A 783 36.23 -34.82 3.41
CA SER A 783 36.74 -35.22 2.08
C SER A 783 36.80 -34.08 1.05
N PHE A 784 36.02 -33.01 1.23
CA PHE A 784 36.02 -31.84 0.34
C PHE A 784 36.53 -30.54 1.00
N GLY A 785 36.86 -30.56 2.29
CA GLY A 785 37.50 -29.43 2.97
C GLY A 785 36.63 -28.16 3.06
N MET A 786 35.31 -28.29 2.92
CA MET A 786 34.40 -27.15 2.98
C MET A 786 34.27 -26.63 4.41
N GLN A 787 34.33 -25.31 4.57
CA GLN A 787 34.04 -24.67 5.86
C GLN A 787 32.53 -24.74 6.16
N PRO A 788 32.11 -25.43 7.24
CA PRO A 788 30.71 -25.50 7.64
C PRO A 788 30.23 -24.17 8.24
N THR A 789 28.94 -23.88 8.12
CA THR A 789 28.30 -22.73 8.77
C THR A 789 27.70 -23.14 10.12
N PRO A 790 27.57 -22.22 11.11
CA PRO A 790 26.83 -22.51 12.34
C PRO A 790 25.40 -23.01 12.08
N GLU A 791 24.72 -22.43 11.09
CA GLU A 791 23.40 -22.85 10.60
C GLU A 791 23.35 -24.33 10.15
N ALA A 792 24.45 -24.85 9.57
CA ALA A 792 24.55 -26.24 9.13
C ALA A 792 24.71 -27.21 10.33
N TYR A 793 25.46 -26.80 11.36
CA TYR A 793 25.54 -27.55 12.62
C TYR A 793 24.20 -27.53 13.35
N TYR A 794 23.58 -26.36 13.53
CA TYR A 794 22.28 -26.21 14.17
C TYR A 794 21.23 -27.16 13.57
N HIS A 795 21.02 -27.11 12.25
CA HIS A 795 20.05 -27.99 11.57
C HIS A 795 20.42 -29.48 11.57
N LEU A 796 21.69 -29.83 11.78
CA LEU A 796 22.12 -31.22 11.93
C LEU A 796 21.87 -31.74 13.35
N ILE A 797 22.20 -30.95 14.38
CA ILE A 797 21.97 -31.27 15.80
C ILE A 797 20.46 -31.38 16.06
N ASP A 798 19.69 -30.39 15.59
CA ASP A 798 18.21 -30.34 15.59
C ASP A 798 17.61 -31.66 15.08
N GLY A 799 17.94 -32.04 13.83
CA GLY A 799 17.46 -33.28 13.24
C GLY A 799 17.97 -34.57 13.88
N LEU A 800 19.12 -34.57 14.57
CA LEU A 800 19.64 -35.74 15.28
C LEU A 800 18.90 -35.97 16.61
N LEU A 801 18.60 -34.90 17.34
CA LEU A 801 17.81 -34.95 18.58
C LEU A 801 16.34 -35.32 18.32
N ASP A 802 15.77 -34.84 17.21
CA ASP A 802 14.42 -35.17 16.74
C ASP A 802 14.23 -36.66 16.33
N VAL A 803 15.35 -37.38 16.18
CA VAL A 803 15.44 -38.84 15.93
C VAL A 803 16.05 -39.58 17.14
N HIS A 804 16.23 -38.89 18.26
CA HIS A 804 16.79 -39.41 19.53
C HIS A 804 18.22 -39.98 19.42
N LEU A 805 19.01 -39.54 18.44
CA LEU A 805 20.43 -39.91 18.25
C LEU A 805 21.35 -38.97 19.05
N THR A 806 21.11 -38.89 20.36
CA THR A 806 21.70 -37.88 21.25
C THR A 806 23.23 -37.91 21.25
N GLU A 807 23.87 -39.08 21.39
CA GLU A 807 25.34 -39.16 21.38
C GLU A 807 25.98 -38.64 20.08
N LEU A 808 25.32 -38.85 18.93
CA LEU A 808 25.82 -38.33 17.65
C LEU A 808 25.67 -36.81 17.54
N ALA A 809 24.60 -36.25 18.13
CA ALA A 809 24.40 -34.81 18.25
C ALA A 809 25.49 -34.16 19.13
N TRP A 810 25.83 -34.78 20.26
CA TRP A 810 26.93 -34.35 21.14
C TRP A 810 28.30 -34.43 20.45
N VAL A 811 28.58 -35.49 19.70
CA VAL A 811 29.80 -35.57 18.86
C VAL A 811 29.85 -34.43 17.84
N THR A 812 28.73 -34.08 17.17
CA THR A 812 28.73 -32.93 16.24
C THR A 812 28.90 -31.57 16.93
N TYR A 813 28.46 -31.41 18.19
CA TYR A 813 28.69 -30.20 18.98
C TYR A 813 30.16 -30.06 19.40
N GLU A 814 30.84 -31.15 19.78
CA GLU A 814 32.28 -31.13 20.05
C GLU A 814 33.10 -30.92 18.75
N GLU A 815 32.70 -31.50 17.60
CA GLU A 815 33.31 -31.15 16.31
C GLU A 815 33.14 -29.65 15.98
N MET A 816 31.98 -29.05 16.27
CA MET A 816 31.74 -27.62 16.11
C MET A 816 32.68 -26.77 16.99
N LYS A 817 32.90 -27.17 18.25
CA LYS A 817 33.88 -26.52 19.15
C LYS A 817 35.31 -26.61 18.61
N CYS A 818 35.74 -27.80 18.16
CA CYS A 818 37.10 -28.02 17.64
C CYS A 818 37.40 -27.21 16.37
N VAL A 819 36.40 -26.91 15.54
CA VAL A 819 36.53 -26.04 14.36
C VAL A 819 36.57 -24.55 14.72
N GLY A 820 36.27 -24.18 15.96
CA GLY A 820 36.27 -22.78 16.42
C GLY A 820 35.01 -22.00 16.06
N CYS A 821 33.93 -22.69 15.66
CA CYS A 821 32.64 -22.05 15.45
C CYS A 821 32.02 -21.65 16.80
N ALA A 822 31.65 -20.39 16.96
CA ALA A 822 30.82 -19.98 18.09
C ALA A 822 29.43 -20.61 17.96
N ALA A 823 29.00 -21.38 18.96
CA ALA A 823 27.63 -21.84 19.08
C ALA A 823 26.73 -20.67 19.49
N ASP A 824 25.53 -20.62 18.93
CA ASP A 824 24.53 -19.60 19.20
C ASP A 824 23.58 -20.03 20.34
N VAL A 825 22.82 -19.06 20.87
CA VAL A 825 21.83 -19.29 21.93
C VAL A 825 20.80 -20.36 21.53
N ALA A 826 20.47 -20.46 20.23
CA ALA A 826 19.58 -21.49 19.71
C ALA A 826 20.17 -22.91 19.84
N THR A 827 21.45 -23.12 19.50
CA THR A 827 22.14 -24.41 19.67
C THR A 827 22.30 -24.77 21.14
N TYR A 828 22.57 -23.80 22.02
CA TYR A 828 22.60 -24.03 23.47
C TYR A 828 21.22 -24.44 24.02
N ASN A 829 20.16 -23.69 23.69
CA ASN A 829 18.79 -24.01 24.12
C ASN A 829 18.34 -25.40 23.65
N LEU A 830 18.68 -25.78 22.42
CA LEU A 830 18.36 -27.08 21.83
C LEU A 830 19.01 -28.25 22.63
N LEU A 831 20.29 -28.13 22.96
CA LEU A 831 21.02 -29.14 23.76
C LEU A 831 20.55 -29.16 25.23
N LEU A 832 20.24 -28.00 25.80
CA LEU A 832 19.67 -27.89 27.15
C LEU A 832 18.28 -28.57 27.25
N ASP A 833 17.43 -28.49 26.22
CA ASP A 833 16.12 -29.16 26.23
C ASP A 833 16.24 -30.69 26.15
N ASP A 834 17.21 -31.25 25.42
CA ASP A 834 17.49 -32.69 25.45
C ASP A 834 17.99 -33.16 26.83
N LEU A 835 18.91 -32.41 27.46
CA LEU A 835 19.35 -32.68 28.83
C LEU A 835 18.21 -32.55 29.86
N ALA A 836 17.30 -31.59 29.65
CA ALA A 836 16.10 -31.38 30.48
C ALA A 836 15.03 -32.46 30.27
N LYS A 837 14.94 -33.05 29.07
CA LYS A 837 14.08 -34.22 28.75
C LYS A 837 14.65 -35.52 29.31
N SER A 838 15.96 -35.72 29.21
CA SER A 838 16.66 -36.91 29.74
C SER A 838 16.89 -36.89 31.26
N GLY A 839 16.58 -35.78 31.94
CA GLY A 839 16.66 -35.66 33.41
C GLY A 839 18.09 -35.52 33.95
N LYS A 840 19.06 -35.21 33.08
CA LYS A 840 20.49 -35.12 33.41
C LYS A 840 20.87 -33.78 34.05
N VAL A 841 20.35 -33.51 35.24
CA VAL A 841 20.46 -32.20 35.90
C VAL A 841 21.89 -31.68 36.08
N ASN A 842 22.90 -32.55 36.25
CA ASN A 842 24.28 -32.10 36.44
C ASN A 842 24.87 -31.57 35.12
N GLU A 843 24.86 -32.39 34.06
CA GLU A 843 25.31 -32.01 32.71
C GLU A 843 24.55 -30.76 32.19
N LEU A 844 23.27 -30.60 32.57
CA LEU A 844 22.45 -29.43 32.26
C LEU A 844 23.03 -28.12 32.83
N PHE A 845 23.48 -28.13 34.09
CA PHE A 845 24.13 -26.96 34.71
C PHE A 845 25.55 -26.75 34.17
N ASP A 846 26.29 -27.82 33.86
CA ASP A 846 27.63 -27.71 33.28
C ASP A 846 27.58 -27.03 31.90
N LEU A 847 26.60 -27.38 31.04
CA LEU A 847 26.38 -26.72 29.75
C LEU A 847 25.90 -25.26 29.92
N TYR A 848 25.04 -24.97 30.90
CA TYR A 848 24.60 -23.60 31.19
C TYR A 848 25.77 -22.71 31.67
N ASN A 849 26.67 -23.25 32.49
CA ASN A 849 27.89 -22.55 32.89
C ASN A 849 28.84 -22.33 31.71
N GLU A 850 28.97 -23.28 30.77
CA GLU A 850 29.72 -23.09 29.52
C GLU A 850 29.13 -21.92 28.68
N MET A 851 27.81 -21.85 28.55
CA MET A 851 27.11 -20.77 27.84
C MET A 851 27.42 -19.39 28.46
N LEU A 852 27.32 -19.28 29.79
CA LEU A 852 27.64 -18.04 30.53
C LEU A 852 29.13 -17.65 30.39
N HIS A 853 30.06 -18.60 30.52
CA HIS A 853 31.49 -18.33 30.38
C HIS A 853 31.90 -17.89 28.97
N ARG A 854 31.14 -18.28 27.94
CA ARG A 854 31.32 -17.82 26.55
C ARG A 854 30.66 -16.46 26.27
N GLY A 855 30.04 -15.82 27.26
CA GLY A 855 29.38 -14.52 27.12
C GLY A 855 28.05 -14.54 26.37
N CYS A 856 27.47 -15.72 26.15
CA CYS A 856 26.12 -15.84 25.60
C CYS A 856 25.11 -15.54 26.71
N GLN A 857 24.34 -14.46 26.56
CA GLN A 857 23.29 -14.15 27.54
C GLN A 857 22.14 -15.16 27.42
N PRO A 858 21.67 -15.75 28.55
CA PRO A 858 20.48 -16.59 28.58
C PRO A 858 19.26 -15.81 28.09
N ASP A 859 18.44 -16.44 27.25
CA ASP A 859 17.14 -15.88 26.88
C ASP A 859 16.02 -16.46 27.75
N THR A 860 14.79 -15.96 27.57
CA THR A 860 13.62 -16.42 28.31
C THR A 860 13.34 -17.91 28.07
N ILE A 861 13.80 -18.48 26.95
CA ILE A 861 13.64 -19.89 26.60
C ILE A 861 14.67 -20.73 27.39
N THR A 862 15.94 -20.28 27.49
CA THR A 862 16.99 -20.90 28.32
C THR A 862 16.48 -21.13 29.74
N CYS A 863 15.97 -20.09 30.39
CA CYS A 863 15.48 -20.15 31.77
C CYS A 863 14.26 -21.07 31.93
N ASN A 864 13.31 -21.02 30.99
CA ASN A 864 12.14 -21.89 30.98
C ASN A 864 12.51 -23.38 30.81
N ILE A 865 13.53 -23.68 29.99
CA ILE A 865 14.05 -25.05 29.82
C ILE A 865 14.66 -25.56 31.13
N LEU A 866 15.51 -24.77 31.80
CA LEU A 866 16.12 -25.13 33.08
C LEU A 866 15.08 -25.45 34.15
N ILE A 867 14.09 -24.56 34.32
CA ILE A 867 12.99 -24.74 35.29
C ILE A 867 12.17 -26.00 34.93
N SER A 868 11.83 -26.21 33.66
CA SER A 868 11.12 -27.41 33.19
C SER A 868 11.92 -28.70 33.47
N GLY A 869 13.23 -28.70 33.22
CA GLY A 869 14.12 -29.83 33.47
C GLY A 869 14.25 -30.18 34.94
N LEU A 870 14.37 -29.19 35.82
CA LEU A 870 14.42 -29.38 37.27
C LEU A 870 13.12 -29.98 37.82
N VAL A 871 11.96 -29.48 37.37
CA VAL A 871 10.63 -30.02 37.73
C VAL A 871 10.47 -31.46 37.24
N LYS A 872 10.77 -31.75 35.96
CA LYS A 872 10.75 -33.12 35.39
C LYS A 872 11.64 -34.08 36.21
N SER A 873 12.80 -33.59 36.64
CA SER A 873 13.77 -34.32 37.47
C SER A 873 13.39 -34.41 38.96
N LYS A 874 12.17 -34.00 39.34
CA LYS A 874 11.63 -33.97 40.72
C LYS A 874 12.44 -33.13 41.72
N ARG A 875 13.27 -32.19 41.26
CA ARG A 875 14.06 -31.27 42.11
C ARG A 875 13.36 -29.92 42.24
N LEU A 876 12.11 -29.92 42.69
CA LEU A 876 11.23 -28.73 42.68
C LEU A 876 11.78 -27.57 43.51
N GLU A 877 12.34 -27.83 44.69
CA GLU A 877 12.90 -26.78 45.57
C GLU A 877 13.98 -25.97 44.84
N LYS A 878 14.92 -26.65 44.16
CA LYS A 878 15.94 -26.00 43.33
C LYS A 878 15.40 -25.27 42.11
N ALA A 879 14.19 -25.59 41.64
CA ALA A 879 13.52 -24.84 40.58
C ALA A 879 12.88 -23.55 41.12
N ILE A 880 12.42 -23.56 42.37
CA ILE A 880 11.89 -22.40 43.10
C ILE A 880 13.03 -21.44 43.49
N ASP A 881 14.15 -21.97 44.00
CA ASP A 881 15.36 -21.19 44.27
C ASP A 881 15.81 -20.44 43.01
N LEU A 882 15.96 -21.16 41.88
CA LEU A 882 16.35 -20.60 40.59
C LEU A 882 15.35 -19.56 40.05
N TYR A 883 14.05 -19.72 40.30
CA TYR A 883 13.01 -18.74 39.92
C TYR A 883 13.18 -17.41 40.66
N TYR A 884 13.43 -17.45 41.98
CA TYR A 884 13.66 -16.22 42.76
C TYR A 884 15.00 -15.56 42.42
N ASP A 885 16.06 -16.34 42.20
CA ASP A 885 17.35 -15.84 41.70
C ASP A 885 17.17 -15.10 40.36
N LEU A 886 16.44 -15.69 39.41
CA LEU A 886 16.17 -15.09 38.10
C LEU A 886 15.35 -13.79 38.19
N ILE A 887 14.29 -13.76 39.03
CA ILE A 887 13.51 -12.54 39.26
C ILE A 887 14.39 -11.42 39.84
N SER A 888 15.31 -11.74 40.75
CA SER A 888 16.26 -10.76 41.30
C SER A 888 17.17 -10.13 40.23
N GLY A 889 17.45 -10.88 39.14
CA GLY A 889 18.21 -10.43 37.98
C GLY A 889 17.42 -9.60 36.95
N GLY A 890 16.14 -9.30 37.21
CA GLY A 890 15.28 -8.54 36.30
C GLY A 890 14.65 -9.38 35.18
N PHE A 891 14.59 -10.71 35.35
CA PHE A 891 13.85 -11.60 34.46
C PHE A 891 12.36 -11.22 34.43
N SER A 892 11.74 -11.27 33.25
CA SER A 892 10.29 -11.15 33.09
C SER A 892 9.69 -12.57 33.00
N PRO A 893 8.92 -13.01 34.01
CA PRO A 893 8.27 -14.32 33.98
C PRO A 893 7.31 -14.46 32.81
N THR A 894 7.05 -15.71 32.40
CA THR A 894 6.09 -16.04 31.35
C THR A 894 5.13 -17.13 31.81
N PRO A 895 3.98 -17.34 31.14
CA PRO A 895 3.15 -18.50 31.40
C PRO A 895 3.89 -19.85 31.30
N CYS A 896 4.93 -19.92 30.46
CA CYS A 896 5.81 -21.09 30.34
C CYS A 896 6.79 -21.25 31.53
N THR A 897 7.00 -20.22 32.33
CA THR A 897 7.78 -20.25 33.59
C THR A 897 6.94 -20.79 34.73
N TYR A 898 5.72 -20.24 34.90
CA TYR A 898 4.81 -20.64 35.98
C TYR A 898 4.19 -22.02 35.78
N GLY A 899 3.83 -22.39 34.55
CA GLY A 899 3.17 -23.67 34.25
C GLY A 899 3.89 -24.90 34.84
N PRO A 900 5.21 -25.09 34.60
CA PRO A 900 5.97 -26.18 35.20
C PRO A 900 6.07 -26.12 36.73
N LEU A 901 6.26 -24.94 37.33
CA LEU A 901 6.35 -24.79 38.79
C LEU A 901 5.02 -25.17 39.45
N ILE A 902 3.91 -24.68 38.91
CA ILE A 902 2.54 -24.97 39.37
C ILE A 902 2.23 -26.48 39.19
N ASP A 903 2.50 -27.06 38.03
CA ASP A 903 2.35 -28.51 37.78
C ASP A 903 3.18 -29.37 38.75
N GLY A 904 4.41 -28.94 39.06
CA GLY A 904 5.27 -29.58 40.06
C GLY A 904 4.70 -29.51 41.48
N LEU A 905 4.22 -28.35 41.91
CA LEU A 905 3.59 -28.15 43.23
C LEU A 905 2.31 -28.98 43.38
N LEU A 906 1.44 -28.97 42.36
CA LEU A 906 0.20 -29.75 42.32
C LEU A 906 0.47 -31.26 42.37
N LYS A 907 1.49 -31.76 41.65
CA LYS A 907 1.92 -33.17 41.70
C LYS A 907 2.47 -33.60 43.06
N LEU A 908 3.02 -32.68 43.85
CA LEU A 908 3.41 -32.90 45.25
C LEU A 908 2.29 -32.57 46.25
N LYS A 909 1.06 -32.27 45.78
CA LYS A 909 -0.10 -31.85 46.59
C LYS A 909 0.11 -30.59 47.45
N ARG A 910 1.07 -29.73 47.10
CA ARG A 910 1.32 -28.42 47.74
C ARG A 910 0.35 -27.37 47.18
N LEU A 911 -0.95 -27.58 47.41
CA LEU A 911 -2.04 -26.84 46.76
C LEU A 911 -2.03 -25.34 47.08
N ASP A 912 -1.79 -24.96 48.34
CA ASP A 912 -1.82 -23.55 48.77
C ASP A 912 -0.68 -22.74 48.15
N GLU A 913 0.47 -23.37 47.92
CA GLU A 913 1.60 -22.75 47.22
C GLU A 913 1.30 -22.62 45.72
N ALA A 914 0.64 -23.61 45.11
CA ALA A 914 0.21 -23.52 43.71
C ALA A 914 -0.80 -22.36 43.49
N LYS A 915 -1.64 -22.03 44.48
CA LYS A 915 -2.49 -20.82 44.44
C LYS A 915 -1.65 -19.54 44.51
N LYS A 916 -0.69 -19.44 45.46
CA LYS A 916 0.20 -18.28 45.59
C LYS A 916 1.01 -17.99 44.32
N PHE A 917 1.59 -19.00 43.68
CA PHE A 917 2.31 -18.83 42.41
C PHE A 917 1.39 -18.35 41.26
N PHE A 918 0.10 -18.70 41.29
CA PHE A 918 -0.88 -18.18 40.33
C PHE A 918 -1.30 -16.74 40.65
N GLU A 919 -1.37 -16.36 41.93
CA GLU A 919 -1.63 -15.00 42.38
C GLU A 919 -0.45 -14.06 42.07
N GLU A 920 0.80 -14.46 42.39
CA GLU A 920 2.03 -13.75 42.00
C GLU A 920 2.07 -13.46 40.50
N MET A 921 1.72 -14.45 39.65
CA MET A 921 1.70 -14.28 38.20
C MET A 921 0.75 -13.15 37.77
N MET A 922 -0.41 -13.01 38.43
CA MET A 922 -1.36 -11.91 38.16
C MET A 922 -0.81 -10.56 38.63
N GLU A 923 -0.15 -10.51 39.80
CA GLU A 923 0.46 -9.28 40.34
C GLU A 923 1.61 -8.76 39.45
N TYR A 924 2.43 -9.65 38.91
CA TYR A 924 3.45 -9.33 37.89
C TYR A 924 2.87 -9.06 36.48
N GLY A 925 1.54 -8.95 36.35
CA GLY A 925 0.85 -8.60 35.10
C GLY A 925 0.90 -9.66 34.00
N CYS A 926 1.35 -10.88 34.33
CA CYS A 926 1.50 -11.98 33.38
C CYS A 926 0.14 -12.65 33.18
N LYS A 927 -0.53 -12.36 32.05
CA LYS A 927 -1.86 -12.93 31.80
C LYS A 927 -1.82 -14.46 31.69
N PRO A 928 -2.74 -15.19 32.37
CA PRO A 928 -2.85 -16.63 32.23
C PRO A 928 -3.25 -17.01 30.81
N ASN A 929 -2.94 -18.26 30.44
CA ASN A 929 -3.40 -18.87 29.21
C ASN A 929 -4.17 -20.17 29.51
N CYS A 930 -4.82 -20.72 28.49
CA CYS A 930 -5.59 -21.97 28.58
C CYS A 930 -4.77 -23.12 29.23
N ALA A 931 -3.48 -23.23 28.93
CA ALA A 931 -2.62 -24.27 29.48
C ALA A 931 -2.45 -24.18 31.01
N ILE A 932 -2.34 -22.97 31.59
CA ILE A 932 -2.24 -22.79 33.05
C ILE A 932 -3.55 -23.16 33.74
N TYR A 933 -4.69 -22.72 33.23
CA TYR A 933 -6.00 -23.14 33.77
C TYR A 933 -6.16 -24.66 33.66
N ASN A 934 -5.82 -25.26 32.52
CA ASN A 934 -5.87 -26.71 32.32
C ASN A 934 -4.94 -27.47 33.31
N ILE A 935 -3.77 -26.92 33.66
CA ILE A 935 -2.88 -27.48 34.70
C ILE A 935 -3.53 -27.39 36.08
N LEU A 936 -4.04 -26.21 36.46
CA LEU A 936 -4.66 -25.98 37.78
C LEU A 936 -5.91 -26.83 37.97
N ILE A 937 -6.87 -26.79 37.05
CA ILE A 937 -8.14 -27.55 37.09
C ILE A 937 -7.87 -29.05 37.23
N ASN A 938 -6.91 -29.59 36.45
CA ASN A 938 -6.46 -30.97 36.52
C ASN A 938 -5.82 -31.34 37.88
N GLY A 939 -5.02 -30.44 38.46
CA GLY A 939 -4.35 -30.66 39.75
C GLY A 939 -5.28 -30.56 40.97
N PHE A 940 -6.18 -29.58 40.99
CA PHE A 940 -7.19 -29.41 42.03
C PHE A 940 -8.23 -30.54 41.97
N GLY A 941 -8.76 -30.85 40.79
CA GLY A 941 -9.72 -31.95 40.61
C GLY A 941 -9.14 -33.32 40.96
N LYS A 942 -7.89 -33.64 40.57
CA LYS A 942 -7.20 -34.89 41.00
C LYS A 942 -6.81 -34.91 42.48
N SER A 943 -6.85 -33.77 43.15
CA SER A 943 -6.69 -33.69 44.61
C SER A 943 -8.03 -33.76 45.36
N GLY A 944 -9.16 -33.78 44.63
CA GLY A 944 -10.52 -33.88 45.18
C GLY A 944 -11.23 -32.53 45.38
N ASP A 945 -10.57 -31.40 45.10
CA ASP A 945 -11.15 -30.06 45.20
C ASP A 945 -11.73 -29.64 43.84
N VAL A 946 -12.90 -30.20 43.51
CA VAL A 946 -13.60 -29.92 42.24
C VAL A 946 -14.38 -28.60 42.28
N GLU A 947 -14.67 -28.06 43.46
CA GLU A 947 -15.32 -26.74 43.56
C GLU A 947 -14.38 -25.63 43.11
N THR A 948 -13.13 -25.58 43.59
CA THR A 948 -12.19 -24.57 43.08
C THR A 948 -11.76 -24.85 41.64
N ALA A 949 -11.77 -26.10 41.18
CA ALA A 949 -11.59 -26.43 39.76
C ALA A 949 -12.72 -25.85 38.88
N ARG A 950 -13.98 -25.85 39.36
CA ARG A 950 -15.11 -25.20 38.69
C ARG A 950 -15.01 -23.67 38.74
N GLU A 951 -14.63 -23.10 39.88
CA GLU A 951 -14.40 -21.64 40.00
C GLU A 951 -13.32 -21.16 39.02
N LEU A 952 -12.22 -21.89 38.89
CA LEU A 952 -11.14 -21.60 37.95
C LEU A 952 -11.61 -21.68 36.48
N PHE A 953 -12.47 -22.65 36.14
CA PHE A 953 -13.05 -22.78 34.79
C PHE A 953 -13.99 -21.60 34.46
N ASN A 954 -14.88 -21.22 35.40
CA ASN A 954 -15.75 -20.06 35.22
C ASN A 954 -14.93 -18.77 35.07
N ARG A 955 -13.92 -18.57 35.93
CA ARG A 955 -13.03 -17.40 35.89
C ARG A 955 -12.25 -17.31 34.57
N MET A 956 -11.86 -18.44 33.97
CA MET A 956 -11.22 -18.48 32.65
C MET A 956 -12.13 -17.89 31.56
N ILE A 957 -13.44 -18.17 31.62
CA ILE A 957 -14.45 -17.62 30.71
C ILE A 957 -14.66 -16.12 30.98
N GLU A 958 -14.73 -15.70 32.25
CA GLU A 958 -14.87 -14.30 32.66
C GLU A 958 -13.66 -13.42 32.24
N GLU A 959 -12.45 -13.95 32.30
CA GLU A 959 -11.23 -13.29 31.79
C GLU A 959 -11.14 -13.29 30.24
N GLY A 960 -12.14 -13.85 29.55
CA GLY A 960 -12.29 -13.82 28.09
C GLY A 960 -11.47 -14.87 27.35
N ILE A 961 -10.96 -15.89 28.05
CA ILE A 961 -10.14 -16.96 27.47
C ILE A 961 -11.08 -18.11 27.08
N ARG A 962 -11.33 -18.29 25.78
CA ARG A 962 -12.19 -19.38 25.28
C ARG A 962 -11.62 -20.75 25.72
N PRO A 963 -12.39 -21.59 26.44
CA PRO A 963 -11.97 -22.95 26.75
C PRO A 963 -11.71 -23.78 25.49
N ASP A 964 -10.71 -24.65 25.54
CA ASP A 964 -10.46 -25.65 24.50
C ASP A 964 -11.10 -27.00 24.86
N LEU A 965 -11.10 -27.94 23.90
CA LEU A 965 -11.62 -29.28 24.13
C LEU A 965 -10.89 -29.99 25.29
N LYS A 966 -9.62 -29.65 25.54
CA LYS A 966 -8.86 -30.22 26.66
C LYS A 966 -9.35 -29.67 28.00
N SER A 967 -9.67 -28.38 28.10
CA SER A 967 -10.30 -27.76 29.28
C SER A 967 -11.56 -28.51 29.70
N TYR A 968 -12.50 -28.68 28.77
CA TYR A 968 -13.73 -29.44 29.02
C TYR A 968 -13.44 -30.90 29.36
N SER A 969 -12.55 -31.59 28.61
CA SER A 969 -12.20 -32.99 28.90
C SER A 969 -11.63 -33.21 30.31
N ILE A 970 -10.86 -32.25 30.81
CA ILE A 970 -10.27 -32.28 32.17
C ILE A 970 -11.36 -32.05 33.21
N LEU A 971 -12.24 -31.06 32.99
CA LEU A 971 -13.33 -30.76 33.90
C LEU A 971 -14.30 -31.95 34.03
N VAL A 972 -14.66 -32.56 32.89
CA VAL A 972 -15.49 -33.78 32.82
C VAL A 972 -14.81 -34.96 33.55
N ASP A 973 -13.52 -35.21 33.31
CA ASP A 973 -12.74 -36.25 34.05
C ASP A 973 -12.79 -36.00 35.57
N CYS A 974 -12.60 -34.75 36.01
CA CYS A 974 -12.64 -34.39 37.43
C CYS A 974 -14.02 -34.59 38.08
N PHE A 975 -15.11 -34.24 37.40
CA PHE A 975 -16.46 -34.54 37.90
C PHE A 975 -16.77 -36.05 37.89
N CYS A 976 -16.35 -36.79 36.85
CA CYS A 976 -16.49 -38.24 36.78
C CYS A 976 -15.68 -38.98 37.87
N LEU A 977 -14.48 -38.51 38.21
CA LEU A 977 -13.63 -39.09 39.26
C LEU A 977 -14.25 -38.96 40.67
N LEU A 978 -15.05 -37.92 40.93
CA LEU A 978 -15.84 -37.78 42.17
C LEU A 978 -17.26 -38.37 42.09
N GLY A 979 -17.64 -39.00 40.97
CA GLY A 979 -18.98 -39.58 40.77
C GLY A 979 -20.10 -38.55 40.56
N ARG A 980 -19.79 -37.27 40.37
CA ARG A 980 -20.76 -36.19 40.06
C ARG A 980 -21.08 -36.17 38.56
N VAL A 981 -21.60 -37.28 38.05
CA VAL A 981 -21.70 -37.50 36.60
C VAL A 981 -22.78 -36.64 35.93
N ASP A 982 -23.77 -36.16 36.69
CA ASP A 982 -24.79 -35.24 36.14
C ASP A 982 -24.20 -33.84 35.82
N ASP A 983 -23.28 -33.33 36.65
CA ASP A 983 -22.49 -32.13 36.33
C ASP A 983 -21.56 -32.39 35.13
N ALA A 984 -20.94 -33.57 35.07
CA ALA A 984 -20.07 -33.97 33.96
C ALA A 984 -20.84 -34.03 32.62
N MET A 985 -22.08 -34.51 32.62
CA MET A 985 -22.95 -34.58 31.45
C MET A 985 -23.42 -33.20 30.99
N HIS A 986 -23.70 -32.27 31.92
CA HIS A 986 -23.97 -30.87 31.56
C HIS A 986 -22.81 -30.26 30.75
N TYR A 987 -21.58 -30.36 31.26
CA TYR A 987 -20.41 -29.83 30.55
C TYR A 987 -20.10 -30.57 29.24
N PHE A 988 -20.46 -31.85 29.11
CA PHE A 988 -20.30 -32.59 27.85
C PHE A 988 -21.26 -32.11 26.75
N GLU A 989 -22.52 -31.80 27.07
CA GLU A 989 -23.44 -31.17 26.11
C GLU A 989 -23.03 -29.71 25.83
N GLU A 990 -22.40 -29.02 26.78
CA GLU A 990 -21.84 -27.68 26.58
C GLU A 990 -20.73 -27.66 25.52
N ILE A 991 -19.88 -28.71 25.43
CA ILE A 991 -18.89 -28.85 24.33
C ILE A 991 -19.58 -28.78 22.97
N LYS A 992 -20.68 -29.54 22.81
CA LYS A 992 -21.46 -29.60 21.56
C LYS A 992 -22.10 -28.24 21.26
N ALA A 993 -22.64 -27.56 22.27
CA ALA A 993 -23.22 -26.22 22.13
C ALA A 993 -22.17 -25.13 21.81
N ALA A 994 -20.94 -25.26 22.30
CA ALA A 994 -19.84 -24.34 22.06
C ALA A 994 -19.21 -24.45 20.64
N GLY A 995 -19.74 -25.33 19.79
CA GLY A 995 -19.21 -25.57 18.44
C GLY A 995 -17.83 -26.25 18.44
N LEU A 996 -17.60 -27.14 19.41
CA LEU A 996 -16.43 -28.01 19.47
C LEU A 996 -16.89 -29.46 19.23
N ASP A 997 -16.21 -30.19 18.35
CA ASP A 997 -16.47 -31.62 18.17
C ASP A 997 -15.83 -32.43 19.32
N PRO A 998 -16.58 -33.23 20.08
CA PRO A 998 -16.01 -34.07 21.14
C PRO A 998 -15.16 -35.20 20.53
N ASP A 999 -13.96 -35.42 21.05
CA ASP A 999 -13.06 -36.47 20.58
C ASP A 999 -13.31 -37.82 21.25
N LEU A 1000 -12.61 -38.86 20.75
CA LEU A 1000 -12.57 -40.21 21.32
C LEU A 1000 -12.27 -40.21 22.84
N ILE A 1001 -11.43 -39.28 23.30
CA ILE A 1001 -11.02 -39.20 24.71
C ILE A 1001 -12.18 -38.68 25.58
N CYS A 1002 -12.89 -37.64 25.14
CA CYS A 1002 -14.09 -37.13 25.80
C CYS A 1002 -15.19 -38.18 25.91
N TYR A 1003 -15.49 -38.91 24.81
CA TYR A 1003 -16.44 -40.02 24.85
C TYR A 1003 -15.98 -41.13 25.82
N ASN A 1004 -14.71 -41.54 25.77
CA ASN A 1004 -14.16 -42.56 26.67
C ASN A 1004 -14.21 -42.17 28.15
N ILE A 1005 -13.96 -40.91 28.49
CA ILE A 1005 -14.05 -40.40 29.87
C ILE A 1005 -15.49 -40.50 30.38
N ILE A 1006 -16.47 -39.97 29.64
CA ILE A 1006 -17.85 -39.90 30.13
C ILE A 1006 -18.56 -41.28 30.11
N ILE A 1007 -18.25 -42.14 29.14
CA ILE A 1007 -18.71 -43.54 29.11
C ILE A 1007 -18.21 -44.30 30.35
N ASN A 1008 -16.93 -44.13 30.73
CA ASN A 1008 -16.37 -44.72 31.95
C ASN A 1008 -16.99 -44.11 33.21
N GLY A 1009 -17.22 -42.80 33.25
CA GLY A 1009 -17.89 -42.10 34.35
C GLY A 1009 -19.32 -42.57 34.60
N LEU A 1010 -20.16 -42.57 33.55
CA LEU A 1010 -21.54 -43.08 33.60
C LEU A 1010 -21.59 -44.56 34.00
N GLY A 1011 -20.68 -45.37 33.44
CA GLY A 1011 -20.54 -46.77 33.82
C GLY A 1011 -20.23 -46.97 35.31
N ARG A 1012 -19.27 -46.22 35.86
CA ARG A 1012 -18.91 -46.26 37.30
C ARG A 1012 -20.04 -45.78 38.21
N ALA A 1013 -20.88 -44.86 37.75
CA ALA A 1013 -22.08 -44.41 38.46
C ALA A 1013 -23.30 -45.33 38.26
N GLY A 1014 -23.16 -46.45 37.55
CA GLY A 1014 -24.25 -47.40 37.28
C GLY A 1014 -25.27 -46.92 36.22
N LYS A 1015 -25.06 -45.76 35.59
CA LYS A 1015 -25.90 -45.23 34.51
C LYS A 1015 -25.56 -45.86 33.15
N VAL A 1016 -25.51 -47.19 33.12
CA VAL A 1016 -24.91 -47.94 31.99
C VAL A 1016 -25.71 -47.80 30.68
N LYS A 1017 -27.04 -47.60 30.77
CA LYS A 1017 -27.89 -47.34 29.59
C LYS A 1017 -27.49 -46.05 28.87
N ASP A 1018 -27.22 -45.00 29.64
CA ASP A 1018 -26.83 -43.69 29.10
C ASP A 1018 -25.44 -43.80 28.43
N ALA A 1019 -24.52 -44.57 29.04
CA ALA A 1019 -23.22 -44.90 28.46
C ALA A 1019 -23.32 -45.65 27.12
N LEU A 1020 -24.29 -46.57 26.96
CA LEU A 1020 -24.57 -47.24 25.68
C LEU A 1020 -25.15 -46.27 24.63
N THR A 1021 -26.05 -45.37 25.00
CA THR A 1021 -26.57 -44.36 24.03
C THR A 1021 -25.48 -43.42 23.52
N LEU A 1022 -24.47 -43.10 24.33
CA LEU A 1022 -23.30 -42.31 23.89
C LEU A 1022 -22.34 -43.10 22.99
N LEU A 1023 -22.25 -44.43 23.17
CA LEU A 1023 -21.53 -45.32 22.25
C LEU A 1023 -22.20 -45.32 20.86
N ASP A 1024 -23.53 -45.33 20.80
CA ASP A 1024 -24.28 -45.21 19.54
C ASP A 1024 -24.17 -43.81 18.92
N GLU A 1025 -24.19 -42.74 19.71
CA GLU A 1025 -23.91 -41.39 19.19
C GLU A 1025 -22.50 -41.32 18.57
N MET A 1026 -21.48 -41.83 19.27
CA MET A 1026 -20.09 -41.89 18.80
C MET A 1026 -19.97 -42.63 17.45
N ARG A 1027 -20.65 -43.77 17.30
CA ARG A 1027 -20.71 -44.53 16.04
C ARG A 1027 -21.39 -43.73 14.93
N SER A 1028 -22.50 -43.05 15.23
CA SER A 1028 -23.24 -42.23 14.25
C SER A 1028 -22.41 -41.07 13.69
N ARG A 1029 -21.44 -40.55 14.46
CA ARG A 1029 -20.46 -39.53 14.05
C ARG A 1029 -19.28 -40.10 13.24
N GLY A 1030 -19.25 -41.42 12.99
CA GLY A 1030 -18.18 -42.09 12.23
C GLY A 1030 -16.90 -42.36 13.02
N MET A 1031 -16.91 -42.23 14.36
CA MET A 1031 -15.76 -42.56 15.19
C MET A 1031 -15.78 -44.05 15.58
N THR A 1032 -14.64 -44.73 15.39
CA THR A 1032 -14.44 -46.12 15.80
C THR A 1032 -14.12 -46.20 17.30
N PRO A 1033 -14.89 -46.97 18.11
CA PRO A 1033 -14.52 -47.26 19.50
C PRO A 1033 -13.15 -47.95 19.60
N ASP A 1034 -12.39 -47.61 20.64
CA ASP A 1034 -11.08 -48.21 20.90
C ASP A 1034 -11.16 -49.32 21.96
N LEU A 1035 -10.03 -50.00 22.19
CA LEU A 1035 -9.93 -51.05 23.21
C LEU A 1035 -10.26 -50.54 24.62
N TYR A 1036 -10.03 -49.25 24.89
CA TYR A 1036 -10.38 -48.63 26.17
C TYR A 1036 -11.90 -48.37 26.30
N THR A 1037 -12.59 -47.98 25.22
CA THR A 1037 -14.05 -47.86 25.18
C THR A 1037 -14.70 -49.19 25.56
N PHE A 1038 -14.32 -50.27 24.86
CA PHE A 1038 -14.87 -51.60 25.07
C PHE A 1038 -14.49 -52.15 26.46
N ASN A 1039 -13.22 -52.06 26.88
CA ASN A 1039 -12.81 -52.52 28.21
C ASN A 1039 -13.56 -51.79 29.34
N SER A 1040 -13.76 -50.47 29.22
CA SER A 1040 -14.51 -49.67 30.20
C SER A 1040 -16.00 -50.07 30.25
N LEU A 1041 -16.63 -50.33 29.10
CA LEU A 1041 -18.02 -50.79 29.03
C LEU A 1041 -18.18 -52.20 29.59
N ILE A 1042 -17.36 -53.16 29.15
CA ILE A 1042 -17.38 -54.55 29.61
C ILE A 1042 -17.21 -54.64 31.14
N PHE A 1043 -16.27 -53.87 31.70
CA PHE A 1043 -16.03 -53.80 33.14
C PHE A 1043 -17.24 -53.24 33.92
N ASN A 1044 -17.84 -52.15 33.44
CA ASN A 1044 -18.96 -51.50 34.12
C ASN A 1044 -20.28 -52.27 33.95
N LEU A 1045 -20.55 -52.85 32.77
CA LEU A 1045 -21.65 -53.81 32.53
C LEU A 1045 -21.52 -55.03 33.45
N GLY A 1046 -20.30 -55.54 33.64
CA GLY A 1046 -19.99 -56.64 34.55
C GLY A 1046 -20.28 -56.32 36.02
N ILE A 1047 -19.92 -55.11 36.48
CA ILE A 1047 -20.26 -54.63 37.83
C ILE A 1047 -21.78 -54.43 37.99
N ALA A 1048 -22.49 -54.01 36.93
CA ALA A 1048 -23.95 -53.89 36.92
C ALA A 1048 -24.69 -55.24 36.78
N GLY A 1049 -23.97 -56.37 36.62
CA GLY A 1049 -24.57 -57.70 36.43
C GLY A 1049 -25.18 -57.95 35.04
N MET A 1050 -24.98 -57.04 34.09
CA MET A 1050 -25.56 -57.08 32.74
C MET A 1050 -24.70 -57.92 31.78
N VAL A 1051 -24.49 -59.19 32.16
CA VAL A 1051 -23.44 -60.04 31.57
C VAL A 1051 -23.71 -60.48 30.12
N GLU A 1052 -24.98 -60.63 29.74
CA GLU A 1052 -25.35 -60.90 28.33
C GLU A 1052 -24.87 -59.76 27.40
N GLU A 1053 -25.03 -58.50 27.84
CA GLU A 1053 -24.59 -57.31 27.10
C GLU A 1053 -23.06 -57.16 27.13
N ALA A 1054 -22.40 -57.43 28.27
CA ALA A 1054 -20.94 -57.48 28.35
C ALA A 1054 -20.33 -58.51 27.38
N GLY A 1055 -20.93 -59.70 27.29
CA GLY A 1055 -20.53 -60.74 26.34
C GLY A 1055 -20.78 -60.39 24.88
N ASN A 1056 -21.75 -59.52 24.59
CA ASN A 1056 -21.99 -59.02 23.23
C ASN A 1056 -20.98 -57.92 22.86
N MET A 1057 -20.62 -57.01 23.78
CA MET A 1057 -19.53 -56.04 23.59
C MET A 1057 -18.18 -56.71 23.32
N TYR A 1058 -17.90 -57.86 23.94
CA TYR A 1058 -16.68 -58.64 23.66
C TYR A 1058 -16.64 -59.23 22.24
N LYS A 1059 -17.75 -59.83 21.78
CA LYS A 1059 -17.88 -60.31 20.39
C LYS A 1059 -17.73 -59.18 19.38
N GLU A 1060 -18.26 -58.00 19.70
CA GLU A 1060 -18.14 -56.82 18.83
C GLU A 1060 -16.69 -56.29 18.76
N LEU A 1061 -15.96 -56.26 19.88
CA LEU A 1061 -14.52 -55.97 19.91
C LEU A 1061 -13.73 -56.92 18.99
N GLN A 1062 -14.05 -58.22 18.99
CA GLN A 1062 -13.45 -59.20 18.08
C GLN A 1062 -13.80 -58.91 16.61
N LEU A 1063 -15.05 -58.56 16.31
CA LEU A 1063 -15.52 -58.22 14.94
C LEU A 1063 -14.90 -56.93 14.38
N VAL A 1064 -14.58 -55.95 15.24
CA VAL A 1064 -13.84 -54.72 14.86
C VAL A 1064 -12.35 -55.01 14.60
N GLY A 1065 -11.86 -56.21 14.92
CA GLY A 1065 -10.47 -56.63 14.69
C GLY A 1065 -9.49 -56.12 15.75
N LEU A 1066 -9.99 -55.62 16.88
CA LEU A 1066 -9.16 -55.26 18.03
C LEU A 1066 -8.76 -56.54 18.78
N LYS A 1067 -7.48 -56.66 19.15
CA LYS A 1067 -7.04 -57.76 20.00
C LYS A 1067 -7.47 -57.50 21.45
N PRO A 1068 -8.14 -58.45 22.12
CA PRO A 1068 -8.37 -58.38 23.56
C PRO A 1068 -7.04 -58.26 24.33
N ASP A 1069 -7.07 -57.60 25.48
CA ASP A 1069 -5.95 -57.58 26.42
C ASP A 1069 -6.29 -58.30 27.74
N VAL A 1070 -5.31 -58.39 28.62
CA VAL A 1070 -5.47 -58.99 29.96
C VAL A 1070 -6.53 -58.24 30.79
N HIS A 1071 -6.83 -56.98 30.50
CA HIS A 1071 -7.90 -56.23 31.17
C HIS A 1071 -9.29 -56.54 30.56
N THR A 1072 -9.40 -56.84 29.26
CA THR A 1072 -10.63 -57.36 28.63
C THR A 1072 -11.06 -58.66 29.31
N TYR A 1073 -10.16 -59.65 29.36
CA TYR A 1073 -10.43 -60.96 29.94
C TYR A 1073 -10.74 -60.90 31.44
N ASN A 1074 -9.93 -60.18 32.22
CA ASN A 1074 -10.19 -59.96 33.65
C ASN A 1074 -11.59 -59.35 33.89
N SER A 1075 -11.98 -58.34 33.09
CA SER A 1075 -13.29 -57.69 33.21
C SER A 1075 -14.46 -58.64 32.93
N LEU A 1076 -14.31 -59.55 31.96
CA LEU A 1076 -15.29 -60.60 31.66
C LEU A 1076 -15.35 -61.69 32.74
N ILE A 1077 -14.20 -62.20 33.18
CA ILE A 1077 -14.11 -63.17 34.28
C ILE A 1077 -14.83 -62.63 35.52
N ARG A 1078 -14.56 -61.36 35.87
CA ARG A 1078 -15.25 -60.66 36.96
C ARG A 1078 -16.75 -60.52 36.72
N ALA A 1079 -17.20 -60.23 35.50
CA ALA A 1079 -18.63 -60.14 35.16
C ALA A 1079 -19.35 -61.48 35.39
N TYR A 1080 -18.84 -62.57 34.83
CA TYR A 1080 -19.42 -63.91 34.99
C TYR A 1080 -19.39 -64.36 36.46
N SER A 1081 -18.29 -64.10 37.17
CA SER A 1081 -18.11 -64.36 38.61
C SER A 1081 -19.16 -63.64 39.47
N ILE A 1082 -19.35 -62.32 39.28
CA ILE A 1082 -20.37 -61.52 39.99
C ILE A 1082 -21.81 -62.01 39.70
N SER A 1083 -22.07 -62.49 38.48
CA SER A 1083 -23.40 -63.02 38.10
C SER A 1083 -23.69 -64.46 38.58
N GLY A 1084 -22.75 -65.12 39.27
CA GLY A 1084 -22.93 -66.50 39.72
C GLY A 1084 -22.90 -67.55 38.60
N LYS A 1085 -22.22 -67.27 37.48
CA LYS A 1085 -22.00 -68.22 36.36
C LYS A 1085 -20.53 -68.69 36.33
N PRO A 1086 -20.05 -69.52 37.30
CA PRO A 1086 -18.63 -69.85 37.43
C PRO A 1086 -18.05 -70.56 36.21
N ASP A 1087 -18.79 -71.49 35.60
CA ASP A 1087 -18.33 -72.27 34.44
C ASP A 1087 -17.95 -71.36 33.25
N HIS A 1088 -18.66 -70.24 33.09
CA HIS A 1088 -18.39 -69.26 32.03
C HIS A 1088 -17.17 -68.39 32.37
N ALA A 1089 -16.93 -68.09 33.65
CA ALA A 1089 -15.71 -67.40 34.09
C ALA A 1089 -14.46 -68.26 33.85
N TYR A 1090 -14.54 -69.57 34.09
CA TYR A 1090 -13.47 -70.51 33.75
C TYR A 1090 -13.30 -70.68 32.23
N GLY A 1091 -14.37 -70.76 31.44
CA GLY A 1091 -14.27 -70.80 29.97
C GLY A 1091 -13.56 -69.59 29.36
N VAL A 1092 -13.85 -68.37 29.86
CA VAL A 1092 -13.15 -67.14 29.43
C VAL A 1092 -11.67 -67.13 29.85
N TYR A 1093 -11.33 -67.77 30.97
CA TYR A 1093 -9.93 -67.96 31.38
C TYR A 1093 -9.17 -68.95 30.48
N GLU A 1094 -9.84 -70.01 29.99
CA GLU A 1094 -9.26 -70.90 28.98
C GLU A 1094 -9.08 -70.19 27.63
N GLU A 1095 -10.06 -69.39 27.19
CA GLU A 1095 -9.97 -68.55 25.97
C GLU A 1095 -8.79 -67.56 26.04
N MET A 1096 -8.61 -66.89 27.19
CA MET A 1096 -7.48 -66.01 27.48
C MET A 1096 -6.12 -66.71 27.32
N MET A 1097 -6.00 -67.95 27.80
CA MET A 1097 -4.79 -68.76 27.70
C MET A 1097 -4.52 -69.24 26.27
N LEU A 1098 -5.56 -69.53 25.48
CA LEU A 1098 -5.45 -69.95 24.08
C LEU A 1098 -5.00 -68.81 23.15
N GLU A 1099 -5.48 -67.59 23.37
CA GLU A 1099 -5.02 -66.37 22.66
C GLU A 1099 -3.63 -65.86 23.17
N GLY A 1100 -2.99 -66.58 24.09
CA GLY A 1100 -1.62 -66.30 24.53
C GLY A 1100 -1.46 -65.14 25.51
N CYS A 1101 -2.55 -64.67 26.14
CA CYS A 1101 -2.49 -63.60 27.14
C CYS A 1101 -2.08 -64.17 28.51
N SER A 1102 -0.91 -63.75 29.03
CA SER A 1102 -0.42 -64.21 30.33
C SER A 1102 -1.29 -63.72 31.50
N PRO A 1103 -1.82 -64.61 32.37
CA PRO A 1103 -2.56 -64.22 33.57
C PRO A 1103 -1.75 -63.33 34.51
N ASN A 1104 -2.41 -62.35 35.13
CA ASN A 1104 -1.81 -61.51 36.16
C ASN A 1104 -2.48 -61.76 37.53
N THR A 1105 -1.93 -61.13 38.58
CA THR A 1105 -2.49 -61.26 39.95
C THR A 1105 -3.95 -60.80 40.06
N GLY A 1106 -4.40 -59.91 39.18
CA GLY A 1106 -5.80 -59.50 39.07
C GLY A 1106 -6.70 -60.57 38.44
N THR A 1107 -6.18 -61.41 37.54
CA THR A 1107 -6.91 -62.53 36.92
C THR A 1107 -7.30 -63.56 38.00
N PHE A 1108 -6.32 -64.00 38.78
CA PHE A 1108 -6.54 -64.97 39.87
C PHE A 1108 -7.41 -64.42 41.01
N ALA A 1109 -7.42 -63.09 41.22
CA ALA A 1109 -8.25 -62.43 42.23
C ALA A 1109 -9.71 -62.22 41.80
N GLN A 1110 -10.10 -62.63 40.59
CA GLN A 1110 -11.45 -62.42 40.02
C GLN A 1110 -12.16 -63.72 39.62
N LEU A 1111 -11.43 -64.83 39.51
CA LEU A 1111 -12.00 -66.17 39.40
C LEU A 1111 -12.79 -66.53 40.68
N PRO A 1112 -13.92 -67.24 40.57
CA PRO A 1112 -14.64 -67.77 41.72
C PRO A 1112 -13.92 -68.99 42.32
N ASN A 1113 -13.89 -69.06 43.65
CA ASN A 1113 -13.39 -70.19 44.44
C ASN A 1113 -14.28 -71.44 44.32
#